data_AF-A0A327GYQ1-F1
#
_entry.id   AF-A0A327GYQ1-F1
#
_cell.length_a   1.000
_cell.length_b   1.000
_cell.length_c   1.000
_cell.angle_alpha   90.00
_cell.angle_beta   90.00
_cell.angle_gamma   90.00
#
_symmetry.space_group_name_H-M   'P 1'
#
loop_
_entity.id
_entity.type
_entity.pdbx_description
1 polymer ?
#
loop_
_entity_poly.entity_id
_entity_poly.type
_entity_poly.pdbx_seq_one_letter_code
_entity_poly.pdbx_strand_id
1 'polypeptide(L)'
;MKTRSALSSLLVLLMISSIIAPAAHAQISSNEETKEKNSIFDHHTPIIDALSTELQWSFARERASLEHMGPEVEHIGWTIVTTNPKSLSKTIPSESVIPDAFLDDVYVIPEGFVDERELEALQRNGEIELYSPLYDFLQPVPMGVPNDPMIPDQWHLINTGQHNSVPGVDLNITGAWDRYNGSGVLIRVVDDGMDTTHEDLQATYDSTTSYDYCDNDPDPNPVEASDNHGTAVSGVAAGVGNNGIGIAGVAWGASHNHARFLCGGNSIPALSDFNQDIDIYHNSWGYGGAGFVGLGPSQTAMLESGVYDGRSSLGNIFTFSAGNEYTTDENVNQKGYQNSRYTIAIGAITYNGEQSWYSSIGAPVLVVGPSNGGPLGITTADRTGSVGYSTTNYTDDFGGTSSSGPKVAGLTALILEADPTLTWRDVQAILVHSSTPNDINHENWSVNGAGLPVSHYYGFGMVDATAAVNLAENWTHLGSEVNVSSPLYTPSVNIPSTASPLSFSHTVTDMVSIESVELYMDIDHEDPGDLIITLTSPSGYTSILADTNPADYGNMRYHKMVSMHHFDEISSGTWTVEVIDVNPTSSNGTVNDWQLVIHGTDADADGDGWSDEEENLCGSLLNDPNSTPLDSDNDGTCDAMDDDIDGDTWSNVSELICGTDPYNPLSIPSADTDSDGMCDDIDMDDDGDGVEDNMDAFPLDDQAWQDTDGDGKADETYKPVCCNFQTDDFEDPNLNSTFQWDLGTGTPWYNQNLTSNSGSYSLRSGSISDSSMSSISLVIATEGAAGSFAFKVDSESNYDFLEFYIDGTQVESWSGDIDWTNHSFMLTQGTHTLRWTYNKDVTVSNGLDAAWIDDIVLPTSLYMTNPEITDFGTYRDHDDDNDGVLDDSDHFPLDDTESSDWDGDGLGDNSDYDDDNDGWIDIIESQCGTDPMNNTSIPSDFDQDSVCDVIDPDDDNDGYPDTEDSFPFNSTEWVDTDSDGIGNNLDLDDDNDGFNDTADAFPLNPAEWDDLDGDGIGSNEDSDDDGDGVLDLNDAFPDNPLETTDTDSDGIGDNADSDDDDDGVLDDEDAFPLDPSETLDTDSDGLGNNADSDDDGDGVQDSQDAFPLDSLETIDTDSDGVGDNSDSDDDGDGVPDEQDAFPKSPAESIDTDGDGLGNNADTDDDGDGTLDDDDAFPLNSNESSDFDLDGIGDNADTDDDGDGTLDDDDAFPLNSN
;
A
#
# COMPACT_ATOMS: atom_id res chain seq x y z
N MET A 1 -4.19 -69.31 23.66
CA MET A 1 -4.98 -70.40 24.29
C MET A 1 -5.25 -70.05 25.75
N LYS A 2 -6.53 -70.02 26.13
CA LYS A 2 -7.08 -69.97 27.52
C LYS A 2 -7.01 -68.60 28.22
N THR A 3 -7.98 -67.71 28.05
CA THR A 3 -9.39 -67.71 28.55
C THR A 3 -9.58 -67.36 30.02
N ARG A 4 -10.56 -66.47 30.23
CA ARG A 4 -11.42 -66.24 31.42
C ARG A 4 -10.89 -65.20 32.41
N SER A 5 -11.69 -64.28 32.93
CA SER A 5 -13.12 -63.96 32.76
C SER A 5 -13.37 -62.69 33.59
N ALA A 6 -14.06 -61.69 33.06
CA ALA A 6 -15.49 -61.46 33.30
C ALA A 6 -15.82 -60.40 34.36
N LEU A 7 -16.67 -59.48 33.90
CA LEU A 7 -17.82 -58.89 34.60
C LEU A 7 -17.56 -58.02 35.84
N SER A 8 -17.69 -56.71 35.64
CA SER A 8 -18.93 -56.01 36.02
C SER A 8 -19.05 -54.79 35.14
N SER A 9 -19.88 -54.85 34.09
CA SER A 9 -21.32 -54.56 34.18
C SER A 9 -21.58 -53.06 34.20
N LEU A 10 -21.64 -52.52 32.98
CA LEU A 10 -22.74 -51.73 32.42
C LEU A 10 -23.54 -50.89 33.44
N LEU A 11 -23.50 -49.57 33.18
CA LEU A 11 -24.14 -48.48 33.90
C LEU A 11 -23.51 -48.15 35.25
N VAL A 12 -22.89 -46.96 35.34
CA VAL A 12 -22.91 -45.97 36.43
C VAL A 12 -21.61 -45.17 36.39
N LEU A 13 -21.71 -43.82 36.31
CA LEU A 13 -20.65 -42.81 36.51
C LEU A 13 -19.50 -42.82 35.47
N LEU A 14 -19.32 -41.87 34.55
CA LEU A 14 -19.54 -40.42 34.63
C LEU A 14 -19.05 -39.85 35.96
N MET A 15 -17.73 -39.77 36.14
CA MET A 15 -16.98 -38.62 36.67
C MET A 15 -15.63 -39.00 37.33
N ILE A 16 -14.58 -38.29 36.88
CA ILE A 16 -13.37 -37.84 37.60
C ILE A 16 -12.24 -38.86 37.88
N SER A 17 -11.05 -38.61 37.31
CA SER A 17 -9.72 -38.99 37.84
C SER A 17 -8.63 -38.32 36.98
N SER A 18 -7.96 -37.23 37.41
CA SER A 18 -6.76 -37.14 38.30
C SER A 18 -5.43 -37.47 37.56
N ILE A 19 -4.47 -36.56 37.36
CA ILE A 19 -3.54 -35.86 38.31
C ILE A 19 -2.58 -36.80 39.09
N ILE A 20 -1.27 -36.63 38.77
CA ILE A 20 -0.01 -36.76 39.56
C ILE A 20 0.66 -38.15 39.78
N ALA A 21 1.80 -38.35 39.07
CA ALA A 21 3.22 -38.50 39.49
C ALA A 21 3.61 -39.21 40.83
N PRO A 22 4.91 -39.47 41.13
CA PRO A 22 6.03 -39.93 40.29
C PRO A 22 6.90 -41.05 40.96
N ALA A 23 8.00 -41.40 40.25
CA ALA A 23 9.33 -41.81 40.72
C ALA A 23 9.76 -43.29 40.65
N ALA A 24 10.39 -43.58 39.50
CA ALA A 24 11.74 -44.16 39.30
C ALA A 24 11.96 -45.69 39.17
N HIS A 25 12.30 -46.03 37.92
CA HIS A 25 13.36 -46.95 37.45
C HIS A 25 13.22 -48.48 37.60
N ALA A 26 12.92 -49.16 36.48
CA ALA A 26 13.85 -50.08 35.79
C ALA A 26 13.26 -50.70 34.50
N GLN A 27 13.87 -50.33 33.36
CA GLN A 27 14.23 -51.11 32.16
C GLN A 27 13.25 -52.02 31.37
N ILE A 28 13.08 -51.58 30.11
CA ILE A 28 13.01 -52.27 28.80
C ILE A 28 11.63 -52.54 28.16
N SER A 29 11.48 -51.89 26.99
CA SER A 29 10.77 -52.24 25.76
C SER A 29 9.26 -51.98 25.65
N SER A 30 8.91 -50.94 24.89
CA SER A 30 7.88 -51.01 23.83
C SER A 30 7.99 -49.84 22.86
N ASN A 31 8.24 -50.14 21.58
CA ASN A 31 7.86 -49.32 20.44
C ASN A 31 6.34 -49.07 20.43
N GLU A 32 5.94 -47.99 19.76
CA GLU A 32 4.60 -47.38 19.59
C GLU A 32 4.34 -46.20 20.53
N GLU A 33 4.78 -45.01 20.12
CA GLU A 33 4.22 -43.74 20.57
C GLU A 33 2.99 -43.40 19.73
N THR A 34 1.97 -42.91 20.42
CA THR A 34 0.62 -42.66 19.93
C THR A 34 0.50 -41.26 19.31
N LYS A 35 0.03 -41.18 18.06
CA LYS A 35 -0.39 -39.96 17.37
C LYS A 35 -1.40 -39.17 18.23
N GLU A 36 -1.12 -37.90 18.54
CA GLU A 36 -2.08 -37.03 19.22
C GLU A 36 -3.27 -36.72 18.31
N LYS A 37 -4.47 -36.73 18.86
CA LYS A 37 -5.68 -36.39 18.12
C LYS A 37 -5.86 -34.87 18.12
N ASN A 38 -5.84 -34.28 16.93
CA ASN A 38 -6.01 -32.85 16.62
C ASN A 38 -4.72 -32.00 16.63
N SER A 39 -3.53 -32.60 16.46
CA SER A 39 -2.34 -31.83 16.12
C SER A 39 -2.18 -31.68 14.60
N ILE A 40 -1.66 -30.53 14.17
CA ILE A 40 -1.28 -30.21 12.78
C ILE A 40 -0.10 -31.09 12.31
N PHE A 41 0.79 -31.49 13.23
CA PHE A 41 1.97 -32.31 12.93
C PHE A 41 1.96 -33.65 13.68
N ASP A 42 2.54 -34.67 13.07
CA ASP A 42 2.61 -36.02 13.65
C ASP A 42 3.59 -36.12 14.84
N HIS A 43 4.52 -35.16 14.96
CA HIS A 43 5.53 -35.08 16.02
C HIS A 43 5.75 -33.62 16.46
N HIS A 44 5.52 -33.34 17.75
CA HIS A 44 5.89 -32.06 18.36
C HIS A 44 7.33 -32.10 18.87
N THR A 45 8.10 -31.07 18.54
CA THR A 45 9.43 -30.83 19.08
C THR A 45 9.51 -29.38 19.57
N PRO A 46 10.38 -29.05 20.54
CA PRO A 46 10.46 -27.68 21.08
C PRO A 46 10.67 -26.59 20.03
N ILE A 47 11.32 -26.92 18.90
CA ILE A 47 11.53 -26.00 17.78
C ILE A 47 10.25 -25.80 16.96
N ILE A 48 9.48 -26.86 16.71
CA ILE A 48 8.17 -26.75 16.03
C ILE A 48 7.19 -25.96 16.90
N ASP A 49 7.21 -26.20 18.21
CA ASP A 49 6.34 -25.50 19.17
C ASP A 49 6.76 -24.04 19.40
N ALA A 50 7.99 -23.66 19.02
CA ALA A 50 8.50 -22.29 19.08
C ALA A 50 8.13 -21.46 17.84
N LEU A 51 7.79 -22.10 16.71
CA LEU A 51 7.24 -21.40 15.55
C LEU A 51 5.85 -20.84 15.89
N SER A 52 5.52 -19.66 15.37
CA SER A 52 4.17 -19.11 15.49
C SER A 52 3.13 -20.07 14.90
N THR A 53 1.88 -19.96 15.35
CA THR A 53 0.78 -20.76 14.83
C THR A 53 0.67 -20.62 13.31
N GLU A 54 0.78 -19.41 12.79
CA GLU A 54 0.73 -19.08 11.36
C GLU A 54 1.86 -19.77 10.58
N LEU A 55 3.09 -19.78 11.10
CA LEU A 55 4.21 -20.49 10.48
C LEU A 55 3.98 -22.01 10.49
N GLN A 56 3.48 -22.56 11.60
CA GLN A 56 3.09 -23.97 11.68
C GLN A 56 2.02 -24.34 10.64
N TRP A 57 0.99 -23.51 10.46
CA TRP A 57 -0.03 -23.69 9.42
C TRP A 57 0.53 -23.53 8.00
N SER A 58 1.51 -22.65 7.80
CA SER A 58 2.18 -22.47 6.51
C SER A 58 2.94 -23.74 6.09
N PHE A 59 3.80 -24.27 6.97
CA PHE A 59 4.50 -25.54 6.73
C PHE A 59 3.52 -26.71 6.48
N ALA A 60 2.39 -26.73 7.20
CA ALA A 60 1.38 -27.77 7.01
C ALA A 60 0.63 -27.65 5.67
N ARG A 61 0.35 -26.42 5.22
CA ARG A 61 -0.30 -26.14 3.93
C ARG A 61 0.59 -26.53 2.77
N GLU A 62 1.85 -26.08 2.76
CA GLU A 62 2.80 -26.40 1.68
C GLU A 62 3.08 -27.91 1.59
N ARG A 63 3.16 -28.59 2.74
CA ARG A 63 3.28 -30.05 2.78
C ARG A 63 2.02 -30.76 2.28
N ALA A 64 0.83 -30.23 2.56
CA ALA A 64 -0.42 -30.77 2.03
C ALA A 64 -0.52 -30.62 0.50
N SER A 65 0.07 -29.56 -0.06
CA SER A 65 0.17 -29.35 -1.51
C SER A 65 0.99 -30.46 -2.19
N LEU A 66 2.09 -30.93 -1.58
CA LEU A 66 2.86 -32.10 -2.08
C LEU A 66 2.01 -33.39 -2.13
N GLU A 67 1.12 -33.60 -1.14
CA GLU A 67 0.26 -34.78 -1.10
C GLU A 67 -0.86 -34.76 -2.16
N HIS A 68 -1.24 -33.58 -2.67
CA HIS A 68 -2.36 -33.41 -3.59
C HIS A 68 -1.96 -33.19 -5.06
N MET A 69 -0.82 -32.55 -5.31
CA MET A 69 -0.42 -32.09 -6.65
C MET A 69 0.49 -33.07 -7.40
N GLY A 70 1.11 -34.04 -6.71
CA GLY A 70 2.03 -35.01 -7.33
C GLY A 70 3.45 -34.44 -7.54
N PRO A 71 4.42 -35.29 -7.93
CA PRO A 71 5.86 -34.96 -7.96
C PRO A 71 6.30 -34.01 -9.10
N GLU A 72 5.37 -33.30 -9.75
CA GLU A 72 5.62 -32.46 -10.94
C GLU A 72 5.39 -30.95 -10.69
N VAL A 73 5.35 -30.49 -9.44
CA VAL A 73 5.33 -29.04 -9.17
C VAL A 73 6.77 -28.54 -9.09
N GLU A 74 7.19 -27.72 -10.05
CA GLU A 74 8.48 -27.05 -10.03
C GLU A 74 8.61 -26.21 -8.76
N HIS A 75 9.67 -26.47 -8.00
CA HIS A 75 10.04 -25.77 -6.79
C HIS A 75 11.53 -25.38 -6.93
N ILE A 76 11.94 -24.24 -6.39
CA ILE A 76 13.35 -23.81 -6.48
C ILE A 76 14.23 -24.38 -5.36
N GLY A 77 13.66 -25.23 -4.49
CA GLY A 77 14.38 -25.89 -3.42
C GLY A 77 13.49 -26.38 -2.28
N TRP A 78 14.10 -26.56 -1.11
CA TRP A 78 13.49 -27.09 0.09
C TRP A 78 13.81 -26.22 1.30
N THR A 79 12.79 -25.88 2.08
CA THR A 79 12.94 -25.30 3.42
C THR A 79 12.92 -26.42 4.45
N ILE A 80 13.93 -26.49 5.31
CA ILE A 80 14.05 -27.49 6.38
C ILE A 80 14.16 -26.82 7.75
N VAL A 81 13.66 -27.47 8.79
CA VAL A 81 13.77 -27.02 10.19
C VAL A 81 14.63 -28.03 10.94
N THR A 82 15.74 -27.58 11.54
CA THR A 82 16.55 -28.44 12.39
C THR A 82 17.38 -27.72 13.45
N THR A 83 17.39 -28.28 14.66
CA THR A 83 18.27 -27.83 15.76
C THR A 83 19.73 -28.29 15.62
N ASN A 84 20.06 -29.07 14.58
CA ASN A 84 21.39 -29.64 14.39
C ASN A 84 21.79 -29.74 12.90
N PRO A 85 21.95 -28.62 12.19
CA PRO A 85 22.32 -28.62 10.76
C PRO A 85 23.66 -29.33 10.48
N LYS A 86 24.56 -29.38 11.46
CA LYS A 86 25.86 -30.05 11.34
C LYS A 86 25.76 -31.56 11.13
N SER A 87 24.66 -32.22 11.54
CA SER A 87 24.46 -33.65 11.21
C SER A 87 24.20 -33.91 9.73
N LEU A 88 23.71 -32.90 8.99
CA LEU A 88 23.27 -33.03 7.60
C LEU A 88 24.44 -33.14 6.61
N SER A 89 25.62 -32.66 6.98
CA SER A 89 26.88 -32.68 6.19
C SER A 89 27.36 -34.08 5.72
N LYS A 90 26.68 -35.16 6.13
CA LYS A 90 26.95 -36.54 5.67
C LYS A 90 26.10 -36.95 4.46
N THR A 91 25.01 -36.25 4.23
CA THR A 91 23.98 -36.57 3.23
C THR A 91 23.84 -35.45 2.23
N ILE A 92 23.97 -34.19 2.68
CA ILE A 92 23.83 -32.98 1.87
C ILE A 92 25.15 -32.18 2.00
N PRO A 93 25.71 -31.62 0.90
CA PRO A 93 26.90 -30.76 0.96
C PRO A 93 26.70 -29.61 1.96
N SER A 94 27.70 -29.33 2.78
CA SER A 94 27.54 -28.30 3.84
C SER A 94 27.39 -26.89 3.29
N GLU A 95 27.86 -26.62 2.07
CA GLU A 95 27.69 -25.31 1.40
C GLU A 95 26.29 -25.08 0.83
N SER A 96 25.48 -26.13 0.63
CA SER A 96 24.13 -26.02 0.06
C SER A 96 23.02 -25.93 1.11
N VAL A 97 23.36 -25.89 2.41
CA VAL A 97 22.41 -25.68 3.51
C VAL A 97 22.55 -24.25 4.00
N ILE A 98 21.70 -23.37 3.50
CA ILE A 98 21.76 -21.93 3.69
C ILE A 98 20.85 -21.55 4.86
N PRO A 99 21.30 -20.85 5.91
CA PRO A 99 20.42 -20.37 6.97
C PRO A 99 19.34 -19.43 6.41
N ASP A 100 18.10 -19.61 6.84
CA ASP A 100 17.02 -18.68 6.53
C ASP A 100 17.30 -17.33 7.19
N ALA A 101 17.05 -16.23 6.47
CA ALA A 101 17.39 -14.89 6.93
C ALA A 101 16.48 -14.37 8.06
N PHE A 102 15.31 -14.99 8.25
CA PHE A 102 14.25 -14.49 9.12
C PHE A 102 13.86 -15.49 10.21
N LEU A 103 14.12 -16.78 10.03
CA LEU A 103 13.75 -17.83 10.97
C LEU A 103 14.96 -18.57 11.52
N ASP A 104 15.14 -18.50 12.85
CA ASP A 104 16.18 -19.25 13.56
C ASP A 104 15.98 -20.77 13.42
N ASP A 105 17.10 -21.50 13.25
CA ASP A 105 17.14 -22.95 13.07
C ASP A 105 16.31 -23.48 11.86
N VAL A 106 16.00 -22.59 10.91
CA VAL A 106 15.43 -22.90 9.60
C VAL A 106 16.51 -22.69 8.53
N TYR A 107 16.53 -23.57 7.53
CA TYR A 107 17.52 -23.56 6.46
C TYR A 107 16.84 -23.80 5.11
N VAL A 108 17.37 -23.18 4.07
CA VAL A 108 16.99 -23.38 2.68
C VAL A 108 18.05 -24.23 1.99
N ILE A 109 17.60 -25.19 1.19
CA ILE A 109 18.42 -26.04 0.33
C ILE A 109 17.94 -25.83 -1.10
N PRO A 110 18.74 -25.23 -1.99
CA PRO A 110 18.36 -25.05 -3.39
C PRO A 110 18.04 -26.39 -4.08
N GLU A 111 17.27 -26.33 -5.16
CA GLU A 111 16.93 -27.51 -5.95
C GLU A 111 18.20 -28.24 -6.48
N GLY A 112 18.10 -29.56 -6.66
CA GLY A 112 19.19 -30.40 -7.18
C GLY A 112 20.16 -30.95 -6.13
N PHE A 113 20.14 -30.44 -4.88
CA PHE A 113 21.03 -30.90 -3.80
C PHE A 113 20.44 -32.01 -2.91
N VAL A 114 19.11 -32.15 -2.87
CA VAL A 114 18.42 -33.18 -2.09
C VAL A 114 17.07 -33.50 -2.71
N ASP A 115 16.67 -34.78 -2.73
CA ASP A 115 15.33 -35.20 -3.16
C ASP A 115 14.36 -35.37 -1.99
N GLU A 116 13.05 -35.35 -2.26
CA GLU A 116 12.02 -35.49 -1.22
C GLU A 116 12.17 -36.79 -0.42
N ARG A 117 12.59 -37.90 -1.06
CA ARG A 117 12.73 -39.21 -0.40
C ARG A 117 13.89 -39.22 0.59
N GLU A 118 14.94 -38.45 0.31
CA GLU A 118 16.06 -38.23 1.21
C GLU A 118 15.65 -37.37 2.41
N LEU A 119 14.87 -36.30 2.19
CA LEU A 119 14.29 -35.50 3.28
C LEU A 119 13.35 -36.31 4.16
N GLU A 120 12.49 -37.15 3.59
CA GLU A 120 11.69 -38.10 4.35
C GLU A 120 12.55 -39.07 5.20
N ALA A 121 13.68 -39.51 4.66
CA ALA A 121 14.60 -40.39 5.38
C ALA A 121 15.28 -39.66 6.54
N LEU A 122 15.70 -38.41 6.34
CA LEU A 122 16.28 -37.55 7.38
C LEU A 122 15.26 -37.25 8.48
N GLN A 123 14.01 -36.93 8.12
CA GLN A 123 12.94 -36.70 9.08
C GLN A 123 12.61 -37.98 9.87
N ARG A 124 12.53 -39.14 9.21
CA ARG A 124 12.32 -40.44 9.88
C ARG A 124 13.46 -40.83 10.81
N ASN A 125 14.69 -40.42 10.52
CA ASN A 125 15.86 -40.67 11.35
C ASN A 125 16.02 -39.67 12.50
N GLY A 126 15.21 -38.61 12.53
CA GLY A 126 15.27 -37.53 13.53
C GLY A 126 16.47 -36.61 13.32
N GLU A 127 16.93 -36.46 12.07
CA GLU A 127 18.01 -35.56 11.67
C GLU A 127 17.50 -34.18 11.25
N ILE A 128 16.23 -34.10 10.84
CA ILE A 128 15.47 -32.86 10.65
C ILE A 128 14.08 -33.02 11.29
N GLU A 129 13.47 -31.90 11.65
CA GLU A 129 12.20 -31.85 12.38
C GLU A 129 11.04 -31.59 11.41
N LEU A 130 11.19 -30.66 10.46
CA LEU A 130 10.24 -30.37 9.38
C LEU A 130 10.96 -30.11 8.06
N TYR A 131 10.23 -30.27 6.95
CA TYR A 131 10.62 -29.79 5.63
C TYR A 131 9.39 -29.40 4.80
N SER A 132 9.58 -28.51 3.83
CA SER A 132 8.57 -27.99 2.89
C SER A 132 9.23 -27.62 1.56
N PRO A 133 8.55 -27.73 0.40
CA PRO A 133 9.07 -27.19 -0.85
C PRO A 133 9.15 -25.66 -0.76
N LEU A 134 10.12 -25.08 -1.45
CA LEU A 134 10.30 -23.64 -1.63
C LEU A 134 9.94 -23.27 -3.08
N TYR A 135 8.95 -22.40 -3.24
CA TYR A 135 8.53 -21.92 -4.56
C TYR A 135 9.02 -20.49 -4.78
N ASP A 136 9.44 -20.20 -6.01
CA ASP A 136 9.60 -18.83 -6.49
C ASP A 136 8.47 -18.54 -7.46
N PHE A 137 7.55 -17.66 -7.07
CA PHE A 137 6.42 -17.28 -7.89
C PHE A 137 6.70 -16.04 -8.76
N LEU A 138 7.94 -15.55 -8.81
CA LEU A 138 8.32 -14.38 -9.59
C LEU A 138 9.12 -14.75 -10.85
N GLN A 139 8.49 -15.49 -11.75
CA GLN A 139 8.90 -15.55 -13.16
C GLN A 139 8.12 -14.46 -13.93
N PRO A 140 8.77 -13.44 -14.54
CA PRO A 140 8.07 -12.48 -15.39
C PRO A 140 7.59 -13.18 -16.67
N VAL A 141 6.29 -13.44 -16.76
CA VAL A 141 5.63 -13.86 -18.00
C VAL A 141 5.56 -12.66 -18.97
N PRO A 142 5.77 -12.83 -20.29
CA PRO A 142 5.66 -11.73 -21.26
C PRO A 142 4.31 -10.99 -21.19
N MET A 143 4.37 -9.65 -21.10
CA MET A 143 3.28 -8.74 -20.70
C MET A 143 2.03 -8.73 -21.61
N GLY A 144 0.84 -8.65 -21.01
CA GLY A 144 -0.47 -8.47 -21.67
C GLY A 144 -0.74 -7.09 -22.30
N VAL A 145 0.30 -6.37 -22.74
CA VAL A 145 0.17 -5.04 -23.36
C VAL A 145 -0.36 -5.19 -24.81
N PRO A 146 -1.43 -4.47 -25.19
CA PRO A 146 -1.93 -4.46 -26.55
C PRO A 146 -0.86 -4.06 -27.58
N ASN A 147 -0.88 -4.69 -28.76
CA ASN A 147 0.13 -4.46 -29.81
C ASN A 147 -0.12 -3.20 -30.67
N ASP A 148 -1.01 -2.31 -30.23
CA ASP A 148 -1.48 -1.19 -31.03
C ASP A 148 -0.40 -0.10 -31.17
N PRO A 149 -0.17 0.45 -32.37
CA PRO A 149 0.99 1.30 -32.65
C PRO A 149 1.12 2.58 -31.81
N MET A 150 0.03 3.07 -31.21
CA MET A 150 0.01 4.32 -30.42
C MET A 150 0.04 4.08 -28.91
N ILE A 151 0.13 2.83 -28.42
CA ILE A 151 0.35 2.54 -26.99
C ILE A 151 1.52 3.36 -26.40
N PRO A 152 2.69 3.49 -27.06
CA PRO A 152 3.78 4.33 -26.53
C PRO A 152 3.42 5.80 -26.32
N ASP A 153 2.45 6.32 -27.10
CA ASP A 153 1.94 7.68 -26.99
C ASP A 153 0.83 7.80 -25.93
N GLN A 154 0.31 6.69 -25.39
CA GLN A 154 -0.71 6.63 -24.34
C GLN A 154 -0.06 6.58 -22.95
N TRP A 155 0.72 7.61 -22.62
CA TRP A 155 1.42 7.74 -21.33
C TRP A 155 0.52 7.54 -20.12
N HIS A 156 -0.76 7.90 -20.22
CA HIS A 156 -1.75 7.75 -19.17
C HIS A 156 -2.13 6.30 -18.85
N LEU A 157 -1.74 5.35 -19.70
CA LEU A 157 -1.87 3.91 -19.46
C LEU A 157 -0.55 3.34 -18.93
N ILE A 158 0.57 3.74 -19.56
CA ILE A 158 1.92 3.27 -19.23
C ILE A 158 2.89 4.46 -19.31
N ASN A 159 3.29 5.00 -18.16
CA ASN A 159 4.19 6.13 -18.04
C ASN A 159 5.57 5.66 -17.56
N THR A 160 6.50 5.52 -18.50
CA THR A 160 7.89 5.14 -18.27
C THR A 160 8.82 6.36 -18.08
N GLY A 161 8.27 7.56 -17.90
CA GLY A 161 9.02 8.83 -17.88
C GLY A 161 9.17 9.46 -19.26
N GLN A 162 8.41 9.01 -20.26
CA GLN A 162 8.44 9.58 -21.60
C GLN A 162 8.07 11.07 -21.58
N HIS A 163 8.72 11.87 -22.43
CA HIS A 163 8.48 13.31 -22.51
C HIS A 163 8.75 14.10 -21.21
N ASN A 164 9.66 13.61 -20.34
CA ASN A 164 9.99 14.19 -19.03
C ASN A 164 8.80 14.18 -18.05
N SER A 165 7.95 13.16 -18.14
CA SER A 165 6.96 12.86 -17.11
C SER A 165 7.58 12.21 -15.88
N VAL A 166 6.84 12.21 -14.77
CA VAL A 166 7.19 11.42 -13.59
C VAL A 166 6.75 9.97 -13.86
N PRO A 167 7.68 8.99 -13.90
CA PRO A 167 7.32 7.58 -14.08
C PRO A 167 6.31 7.10 -13.03
N GLY A 168 5.39 6.22 -13.43
CA GLY A 168 4.36 5.68 -12.54
C GLY A 168 3.16 6.59 -12.28
N VAL A 169 3.15 7.82 -12.82
CA VAL A 169 1.92 8.64 -12.89
C VAL A 169 1.11 8.20 -14.12
N ASP A 170 0.45 7.06 -13.98
CA ASP A 170 -0.43 6.42 -14.95
C ASP A 170 -1.51 5.61 -14.22
N LEU A 171 -2.25 4.74 -14.92
CA LEU A 171 -3.29 3.90 -14.33
C LEU A 171 -2.75 2.62 -13.66
N ASN A 172 -1.45 2.33 -13.74
CA ASN A 172 -0.87 1.05 -13.37
C ASN A 172 -1.62 -0.14 -14.01
N ILE A 173 -1.80 -0.09 -15.33
CA ILE A 173 -2.77 -0.92 -16.06
C ILE A 173 -2.27 -2.33 -16.39
N THR A 174 -0.96 -2.54 -16.46
CA THR A 174 -0.37 -3.77 -17.02
C THR A 174 -0.72 -5.00 -16.19
N GLY A 175 -0.62 -4.93 -14.86
CA GLY A 175 -1.00 -6.02 -13.97
C GLY A 175 -2.50 -6.33 -13.95
N ALA A 176 -3.35 -5.41 -14.42
CA ALA A 176 -4.76 -5.68 -14.69
C ALA A 176 -4.95 -6.37 -16.03
N TRP A 177 -4.28 -5.89 -17.10
CA TRP A 177 -4.38 -6.46 -18.45
C TRP A 177 -3.82 -7.88 -18.59
N ASP A 178 -2.96 -8.31 -17.67
CA ASP A 178 -2.52 -9.71 -17.62
C ASP A 178 -3.69 -10.69 -17.33
N ARG A 179 -4.82 -10.20 -16.80
CA ARG A 179 -5.97 -11.03 -16.43
C ARG A 179 -7.30 -10.57 -17.03
N TYR A 180 -7.48 -9.26 -17.19
CA TYR A 180 -8.77 -8.65 -17.52
C TYR A 180 -8.61 -7.57 -18.58
N ASN A 181 -9.52 -7.53 -19.55
CA ASN A 181 -9.55 -6.52 -20.60
C ASN A 181 -10.93 -5.83 -20.73
N GLY A 182 -11.85 -6.11 -19.82
CA GLY A 182 -13.21 -5.63 -19.76
C GLY A 182 -14.22 -6.48 -20.54
N SER A 183 -13.82 -7.68 -20.98
CA SER A 183 -14.72 -8.55 -21.76
C SER A 183 -15.98 -8.91 -20.98
N GLY A 184 -17.12 -8.89 -21.66
CA GLY A 184 -18.42 -9.20 -21.06
C GLY A 184 -19.11 -8.03 -20.35
N VAL A 185 -18.45 -6.87 -20.25
CA VAL A 185 -19.02 -5.64 -19.70
C VAL A 185 -19.46 -4.68 -20.82
N LEU A 186 -20.60 -4.01 -20.64
CA LEU A 186 -21.11 -3.00 -21.59
C LEU A 186 -21.01 -1.58 -21.03
N ILE A 187 -20.17 -0.75 -21.66
CA ILE A 187 -20.00 0.68 -21.34
C ILE A 187 -20.85 1.54 -22.27
N ARG A 188 -21.76 2.34 -21.71
CA ARG A 188 -22.49 3.39 -22.43
C ARG A 188 -21.83 4.73 -22.25
N VAL A 189 -21.41 5.35 -23.34
CA VAL A 189 -21.01 6.76 -23.34
C VAL A 189 -22.24 7.62 -23.66
N VAL A 190 -22.53 8.61 -22.81
CA VAL A 190 -23.70 9.49 -22.94
C VAL A 190 -23.20 10.90 -23.30
N ASP A 191 -23.23 11.25 -24.59
CA ASP A 191 -22.49 12.42 -25.09
C ASP A 191 -23.09 13.05 -26.37
N ASP A 192 -22.27 13.64 -27.24
CA ASP A 192 -22.64 14.40 -28.45
C ASP A 192 -22.72 13.55 -29.74
N GLY A 193 -22.17 12.35 -29.72
CA GLY A 193 -22.20 11.39 -30.82
C GLY A 193 -20.93 10.55 -30.85
N MET A 194 -20.96 9.39 -31.50
CA MET A 194 -19.76 8.56 -31.64
C MET A 194 -19.69 8.01 -33.06
N ASP A 195 -18.53 8.16 -33.69
CA ASP A 195 -18.28 7.69 -35.05
C ASP A 195 -18.27 6.17 -35.07
N THR A 196 -19.42 5.58 -35.40
CA THR A 196 -19.62 4.12 -35.36
C THR A 196 -18.82 3.37 -36.42
N THR A 197 -18.13 4.09 -37.31
CA THR A 197 -17.27 3.53 -38.36
C THR A 197 -15.78 3.69 -38.08
N HIS A 198 -15.42 4.26 -36.92
CA HIS A 198 -14.04 4.38 -36.51
C HIS A 198 -13.38 3.00 -36.35
N GLU A 199 -12.15 2.86 -36.84
CA GLU A 199 -11.46 1.57 -36.94
C GLU A 199 -11.24 0.90 -35.57
N ASP A 200 -10.93 1.67 -34.53
CA ASP A 200 -10.77 1.18 -33.15
C ASP A 200 -12.05 1.16 -32.31
N LEU A 201 -13.24 1.41 -32.90
CA LEU A 201 -14.50 1.39 -32.14
C LEU A 201 -15.55 0.46 -32.75
N GLN A 202 -15.55 0.29 -34.07
CA GLN A 202 -16.62 -0.42 -34.77
C GLN A 202 -16.76 -1.91 -34.39
N ALA A 203 -15.68 -2.57 -33.93
CA ALA A 203 -15.68 -4.02 -33.73
C ALA A 203 -16.44 -4.45 -32.47
N THR A 204 -16.41 -3.62 -31.42
CA THR A 204 -17.06 -3.85 -30.12
C THR A 204 -18.30 -2.97 -29.90
N TYR A 205 -18.72 -2.22 -30.93
CA TYR A 205 -19.89 -1.35 -30.88
C TYR A 205 -21.21 -2.14 -30.85
N ASP A 206 -22.02 -1.92 -29.81
CA ASP A 206 -23.39 -2.43 -29.70
C ASP A 206 -24.42 -1.44 -30.25
N SER A 207 -24.86 -1.73 -31.47
CA SER A 207 -25.95 -0.99 -32.13
C SER A 207 -27.35 -1.21 -31.55
N THR A 208 -27.55 -2.24 -30.72
CA THR A 208 -28.89 -2.66 -30.26
C THR A 208 -29.40 -1.85 -29.06
N THR A 209 -28.47 -1.40 -28.21
CA THR A 209 -28.73 -0.59 -27.01
C THR A 209 -28.29 0.87 -27.18
N SER A 210 -27.68 1.21 -28.32
CA SER A 210 -27.37 2.60 -28.73
C SER A 210 -28.62 3.38 -29.18
N TYR A 211 -28.60 4.70 -28.98
CA TYR A 211 -29.71 5.56 -29.38
C TYR A 211 -29.31 7.03 -29.55
N ASP A 212 -29.92 7.70 -30.52
CA ASP A 212 -29.86 9.15 -30.72
C ASP A 212 -31.15 9.81 -30.21
N TYR A 213 -31.03 10.58 -29.12
CA TYR A 213 -32.13 11.33 -28.50
C TYR A 213 -32.32 12.74 -29.08
N CYS A 214 -31.41 13.19 -29.94
CA CYS A 214 -31.51 14.43 -30.72
C CYS A 214 -32.50 14.30 -31.86
N ASP A 215 -32.29 13.26 -32.66
CA ASP A 215 -33.02 13.00 -33.90
C ASP A 215 -34.05 11.86 -33.73
N ASN A 216 -34.04 11.21 -32.56
CA ASN A 216 -34.99 10.20 -32.12
C ASN A 216 -34.98 8.97 -33.04
N ASP A 217 -33.79 8.42 -33.26
CA ASP A 217 -33.54 7.21 -34.04
C ASP A 217 -32.36 6.40 -33.46
N PRO A 218 -32.09 5.17 -33.96
CA PRO A 218 -31.04 4.32 -33.39
C PRO A 218 -29.60 4.65 -33.85
N ASP A 219 -29.36 5.70 -34.64
CA ASP A 219 -28.05 6.01 -35.20
C ASP A 219 -27.35 7.11 -34.38
N PRO A 220 -26.40 6.77 -33.48
CA PRO A 220 -25.76 7.76 -32.61
C PRO A 220 -24.60 8.52 -33.28
N ASN A 221 -24.46 8.42 -34.61
CA ASN A 221 -23.37 9.08 -35.31
C ASN A 221 -23.35 10.59 -35.09
N PRO A 222 -22.17 11.22 -35.01
CA PRO A 222 -22.09 12.65 -34.78
C PRO A 222 -22.57 13.43 -36.02
N VAL A 223 -23.49 14.39 -35.81
CA VAL A 223 -24.14 15.12 -36.91
C VAL A 223 -23.56 16.53 -37.06
N GLU A 224 -23.33 17.24 -35.95
CA GLU A 224 -22.80 18.59 -35.98
C GLU A 224 -21.27 18.57 -36.13
N ALA A 225 -20.72 19.68 -36.63
CA ALA A 225 -19.27 19.80 -36.82
C ALA A 225 -18.50 19.90 -35.50
N SER A 226 -19.18 20.19 -34.40
CA SER A 226 -18.63 20.22 -33.04
C SER A 226 -18.79 18.90 -32.29
N ASP A 227 -19.54 17.93 -32.84
CA ASP A 227 -19.84 16.65 -32.16
C ASP A 227 -18.62 15.72 -32.26
N ASN A 228 -17.52 16.07 -31.61
CA ASN A 228 -16.24 15.35 -31.67
C ASN A 228 -15.93 14.63 -30.35
N HIS A 229 -16.60 15.02 -29.26
CA HIS A 229 -16.22 14.67 -27.91
C HIS A 229 -16.51 13.19 -27.61
N GLY A 230 -17.70 12.70 -27.96
CA GLY A 230 -18.09 11.32 -27.66
C GLY A 230 -17.20 10.26 -28.28
N THR A 231 -16.71 10.45 -29.52
CA THR A 231 -15.75 9.51 -30.14
C THR A 231 -14.44 9.40 -29.34
N ALA A 232 -13.89 10.54 -28.89
CA ALA A 232 -12.65 10.55 -28.10
C ALA A 232 -12.83 9.91 -26.72
N VAL A 233 -13.97 10.19 -26.07
CA VAL A 233 -14.36 9.58 -24.79
C VAL A 233 -14.50 8.06 -24.92
N SER A 234 -15.16 7.57 -25.97
CA SER A 234 -15.28 6.13 -26.25
C SER A 234 -13.94 5.46 -26.48
N GLY A 235 -13.01 6.11 -27.20
CA GLY A 235 -11.65 5.59 -27.41
C GLY A 235 -10.87 5.40 -26.11
N VAL A 236 -10.97 6.36 -25.17
CA VAL A 236 -10.28 6.25 -23.87
C VAL A 236 -10.84 5.08 -23.05
N ALA A 237 -12.16 4.91 -23.02
CA ALA A 237 -12.78 3.88 -22.20
C ALA A 237 -12.62 2.47 -22.80
N ALA A 238 -12.90 2.31 -24.10
CA ALA A 238 -13.13 1.01 -24.74
C ALA A 238 -12.64 0.93 -26.20
N GLY A 239 -11.62 1.70 -26.57
CA GLY A 239 -10.91 1.52 -27.83
C GLY A 239 -10.41 0.08 -27.97
N VAL A 240 -10.69 -0.55 -29.10
CA VAL A 240 -10.35 -1.96 -29.36
C VAL A 240 -8.84 -2.09 -29.43
N GLY A 241 -8.29 -2.90 -28.54
CA GLY A 241 -6.86 -3.16 -28.45
C GLY A 241 -6.49 -4.53 -29.00
N ASN A 242 -5.19 -4.74 -29.13
CA ASN A 242 -4.55 -5.94 -29.66
C ASN A 242 -5.02 -6.27 -31.09
N ASN A 243 -5.34 -5.23 -31.86
CA ASN A 243 -5.80 -5.37 -33.24
C ASN A 243 -4.74 -4.85 -34.26
N GLY A 244 -3.65 -4.26 -33.76
CA GLY A 244 -2.54 -3.71 -34.55
C GLY A 244 -2.86 -2.36 -35.19
N ILE A 245 -3.85 -1.62 -34.67
CA ILE A 245 -4.40 -0.38 -35.22
C ILE A 245 -4.49 0.65 -34.10
N GLY A 246 -3.99 1.86 -34.36
CA GLY A 246 -4.20 3.01 -33.48
C GLY A 246 -3.91 2.79 -32.00
N ILE A 247 -4.96 2.91 -31.19
CA ILE A 247 -4.94 3.03 -29.71
C ILE A 247 -5.66 1.86 -29.05
N ALA A 248 -5.36 1.60 -27.78
CA ALA A 248 -6.19 0.75 -26.91
C ALA A 248 -6.90 1.60 -25.84
N GLY A 249 -8.17 1.28 -25.56
CA GLY A 249 -8.86 1.81 -24.39
C GLY A 249 -8.42 1.11 -23.10
N VAL A 250 -8.80 1.66 -21.96
CA VAL A 250 -8.55 1.01 -20.66
C VAL A 250 -9.18 -0.38 -20.60
N ALA A 251 -10.43 -0.51 -21.06
CA ALA A 251 -11.15 -1.77 -21.18
C ALA A 251 -11.28 -2.17 -22.66
N TRP A 252 -10.15 -2.50 -23.28
CA TRP A 252 -10.06 -2.71 -24.73
C TRP A 252 -10.82 -3.95 -25.28
N GLY A 253 -11.25 -4.85 -24.39
CA GLY A 253 -12.15 -5.98 -24.68
C GLY A 253 -13.64 -5.70 -24.39
N ALA A 254 -13.97 -4.57 -23.76
CA ALA A 254 -15.36 -4.25 -23.42
C ALA A 254 -16.21 -3.93 -24.65
N SER A 255 -17.49 -4.29 -24.58
CA SER A 255 -18.47 -3.79 -25.53
C SER A 255 -18.84 -2.35 -25.16
N HIS A 256 -19.14 -1.52 -26.16
CA HIS A 256 -19.57 -0.15 -25.90
C HIS A 256 -20.75 0.26 -26.78
N ASN A 257 -21.52 1.21 -26.28
CA ASN A 257 -22.65 1.80 -27.00
C ASN A 257 -22.66 3.32 -26.80
N HIS A 258 -23.56 4.03 -27.49
CA HIS A 258 -23.64 5.49 -27.36
C HIS A 258 -25.08 6.01 -27.17
N ALA A 259 -25.25 6.97 -26.26
CA ALA A 259 -26.41 7.86 -26.18
C ALA A 259 -26.04 9.24 -26.70
N ARG A 260 -26.43 9.57 -27.93
CA ARG A 260 -26.29 10.93 -28.44
C ARG A 260 -27.42 11.81 -27.88
N PHE A 261 -27.08 12.82 -27.07
CA PHE A 261 -28.08 13.68 -26.43
C PHE A 261 -27.69 15.17 -26.27
N LEU A 262 -26.40 15.53 -26.30
CA LEU A 262 -25.93 16.91 -25.97
C LEU A 262 -26.40 18.02 -26.94
N CYS A 263 -27.00 17.65 -28.07
CA CYS A 263 -27.74 18.52 -28.99
C CYS A 263 -29.04 19.15 -28.41
N GLY A 264 -29.41 18.83 -27.16
CA GLY A 264 -30.71 19.16 -26.56
C GLY A 264 -31.73 18.01 -26.48
N GLY A 265 -31.27 16.76 -26.57
CA GLY A 265 -32.03 15.54 -26.32
C GLY A 265 -32.42 15.38 -24.84
N ASN A 266 -33.28 14.39 -24.54
CA ASN A 266 -33.76 14.16 -23.17
C ASN A 266 -32.78 13.29 -22.38
N SER A 267 -32.18 13.82 -21.30
CA SER A 267 -31.17 13.11 -20.50
C SER A 267 -31.72 11.95 -19.66
N ILE A 268 -33.01 11.99 -19.27
CA ILE A 268 -33.61 10.92 -18.47
C ILE A 268 -33.55 9.56 -19.19
N PRO A 269 -34.13 9.39 -20.39
CA PRO A 269 -34.05 8.11 -21.09
C PRO A 269 -32.62 7.75 -21.49
N ALA A 270 -31.75 8.73 -21.79
CA ALA A 270 -30.34 8.47 -22.10
C ALA A 270 -29.57 7.79 -20.96
N LEU A 271 -29.99 8.02 -19.71
CA LEU A 271 -29.39 7.46 -18.50
C LEU A 271 -30.21 6.33 -17.86
N SER A 272 -31.40 6.01 -18.37
CA SER A 272 -32.28 4.99 -17.78
C SER A 272 -32.69 3.87 -18.72
N ASP A 273 -32.63 4.11 -20.04
CA ASP A 273 -32.99 3.07 -21.01
C ASP A 273 -31.93 1.97 -20.99
N PHE A 274 -32.39 0.73 -21.15
CA PHE A 274 -31.55 -0.48 -21.17
C PHE A 274 -30.76 -0.70 -19.88
N ASN A 275 -31.28 -0.26 -18.73
CA ASN A 275 -30.65 -0.41 -17.41
C ASN A 275 -30.34 -1.87 -17.00
N GLN A 276 -30.97 -2.87 -17.64
CA GLN A 276 -30.66 -4.28 -17.43
C GLN A 276 -29.52 -4.80 -18.30
N ASP A 277 -29.24 -4.12 -19.42
CA ASP A 277 -28.28 -4.56 -20.43
C ASP A 277 -26.94 -3.81 -20.28
N ILE A 278 -26.99 -2.52 -19.91
CA ILE A 278 -25.81 -1.67 -19.72
C ILE A 278 -25.28 -1.83 -18.31
N ASP A 279 -23.97 -1.96 -18.16
CA ASP A 279 -23.34 -2.01 -16.85
C ASP A 279 -22.97 -0.62 -16.34
N ILE A 280 -22.28 0.14 -17.19
CA ILE A 280 -21.65 1.42 -16.83
C ILE A 280 -22.17 2.53 -17.74
N TYR A 281 -22.61 3.64 -17.15
CA TYR A 281 -22.95 4.88 -17.86
C TYR A 281 -21.88 5.92 -17.58
N HIS A 282 -21.10 6.27 -18.60
CA HIS A 282 -20.07 7.30 -18.50
C HIS A 282 -20.56 8.65 -19.04
N ASN A 283 -20.31 9.71 -18.26
CA ASN A 283 -20.82 11.05 -18.47
C ASN A 283 -19.75 12.12 -18.29
N SER A 284 -19.35 12.74 -19.38
CA SER A 284 -18.38 13.84 -19.38
C SER A 284 -19.03 15.20 -19.63
N TRP A 285 -20.14 15.44 -18.94
CA TRP A 285 -20.95 16.65 -19.05
C TRP A 285 -21.58 17.02 -17.69
N GLY A 286 -22.08 18.24 -17.60
CA GLY A 286 -22.78 18.75 -16.41
C GLY A 286 -23.63 19.96 -16.75
N TYR A 287 -24.36 20.48 -15.77
CA TYR A 287 -25.01 21.78 -15.94
C TYR A 287 -23.94 22.87 -15.95
N GLY A 288 -23.78 23.55 -17.08
CA GLY A 288 -22.88 24.69 -17.19
C GLY A 288 -23.46 25.95 -16.55
N GLY A 289 -22.59 26.73 -15.91
CA GLY A 289 -22.91 27.99 -15.23
C GLY A 289 -22.88 27.83 -13.72
N ALA A 290 -22.24 28.76 -13.01
CA ALA A 290 -22.05 28.58 -11.58
C ALA A 290 -23.37 28.68 -10.77
N GLY A 291 -23.28 28.31 -9.49
CA GLY A 291 -24.40 28.29 -8.56
C GLY A 291 -24.95 26.89 -8.34
N PHE A 292 -25.65 26.69 -7.22
CA PHE A 292 -26.17 25.38 -6.88
C PHE A 292 -27.34 25.00 -7.80
N VAL A 293 -27.15 23.93 -8.58
CA VAL A 293 -28.17 23.36 -9.47
C VAL A 293 -28.44 21.92 -9.04
N GLY A 294 -29.48 21.73 -8.21
CA GLY A 294 -29.95 20.42 -7.81
C GLY A 294 -30.69 19.66 -8.91
N LEU A 295 -30.72 18.33 -8.81
CA LEU A 295 -31.51 17.48 -9.68
C LEU A 295 -33.02 17.66 -9.43
N GLY A 296 -33.78 17.63 -10.52
CA GLY A 296 -35.23 17.53 -10.44
C GLY A 296 -35.67 16.12 -10.02
N PRO A 297 -36.90 15.95 -9.51
CA PRO A 297 -37.39 14.65 -9.02
C PRO A 297 -37.30 13.51 -10.04
N SER A 298 -37.49 13.80 -11.33
CA SER A 298 -37.40 12.78 -12.38
C SER A 298 -35.97 12.34 -12.67
N GLN A 299 -34.99 13.24 -12.54
CA GLN A 299 -33.58 12.91 -12.69
C GLN A 299 -33.09 12.10 -11.49
N THR A 300 -33.48 12.48 -10.27
CA THR A 300 -33.18 11.71 -9.06
C THR A 300 -33.76 10.30 -9.14
N ALA A 301 -35.04 10.17 -9.49
CA ALA A 301 -35.69 8.86 -9.64
C ALA A 301 -35.07 8.00 -10.76
N MET A 302 -34.45 8.62 -11.77
CA MET A 302 -33.73 7.90 -12.81
C MET A 302 -32.44 7.29 -12.25
N LEU A 303 -31.64 8.05 -11.49
CA LEU A 303 -30.43 7.52 -10.87
C LEU A 303 -30.78 6.41 -9.88
N GLU A 304 -31.82 6.61 -9.06
CA GLU A 304 -32.34 5.59 -8.14
C GLU A 304 -32.74 4.30 -8.87
N SER A 305 -33.49 4.40 -9.97
CA SER A 305 -33.87 3.21 -10.74
C SER A 305 -32.64 2.51 -11.36
N GLY A 306 -31.62 3.27 -11.76
CA GLY A 306 -30.36 2.69 -12.23
C GLY A 306 -29.64 1.88 -11.14
N VAL A 307 -29.42 2.49 -9.97
CA VAL A 307 -28.64 1.85 -8.89
C VAL A 307 -29.41 0.77 -8.11
N TYR A 308 -30.75 0.81 -8.06
CA TYR A 308 -31.53 -0.20 -7.34
C TYR A 308 -32.11 -1.30 -8.25
N ASP A 309 -32.46 -0.98 -9.50
CA ASP A 309 -33.08 -1.96 -10.40
C ASP A 309 -32.10 -2.46 -11.49
N GLY A 310 -31.12 -1.65 -11.89
CA GLY A 310 -30.18 -1.96 -12.97
C GLY A 310 -29.29 -3.17 -12.71
N ARG A 311 -28.70 -3.73 -13.78
CA ARG A 311 -27.82 -4.92 -13.71
C ARG A 311 -28.42 -6.06 -12.85
N SER A 312 -29.69 -6.41 -13.08
CA SER A 312 -30.40 -7.41 -12.27
C SER A 312 -30.38 -7.12 -10.74
N SER A 313 -30.56 -5.84 -10.36
CA SER A 313 -30.50 -5.33 -8.98
C SER A 313 -29.12 -5.25 -8.33
N LEU A 314 -28.04 -5.45 -9.09
CA LEU A 314 -26.69 -5.09 -8.64
C LEU A 314 -26.45 -3.57 -8.71
N GLY A 315 -27.20 -2.88 -9.57
CA GLY A 315 -27.16 -1.44 -9.78
C GLY A 315 -26.18 -1.02 -10.87
N ASN A 316 -26.65 -0.20 -11.81
CA ASN A 316 -25.78 0.42 -12.81
C ASN A 316 -24.75 1.33 -12.14
N ILE A 317 -23.56 1.42 -12.73
CA ILE A 317 -22.51 2.33 -12.25
C ILE A 317 -22.50 3.59 -13.10
N PHE A 318 -22.65 4.75 -12.46
CA PHE A 318 -22.65 6.05 -13.12
C PHE A 318 -21.33 6.77 -12.86
N THR A 319 -20.47 6.87 -13.86
CA THR A 319 -19.23 7.68 -13.76
C THR A 319 -19.47 9.06 -14.33
N PHE A 320 -19.05 10.09 -13.59
CA PHE A 320 -19.19 11.49 -13.97
C PHE A 320 -17.87 12.23 -13.83
N SER A 321 -17.50 12.96 -14.87
CA SER A 321 -16.38 13.89 -14.79
C SER A 321 -16.72 15.06 -13.85
N ALA A 322 -15.84 15.37 -12.89
CA ALA A 322 -16.08 16.34 -11.82
C ALA A 322 -16.33 17.77 -12.33
N GLY A 323 -15.65 18.16 -13.41
CA GLY A 323 -15.79 19.47 -14.05
C GLY A 323 -14.48 20.17 -14.36
N ASN A 324 -14.56 21.19 -15.21
CA ASN A 324 -13.41 21.95 -15.72
C ASN A 324 -13.43 23.42 -15.25
N GLU A 325 -14.13 23.70 -14.16
CA GLU A 325 -14.49 25.06 -13.73
C GLU A 325 -13.78 25.52 -12.45
N TYR A 326 -12.65 24.91 -12.07
CA TYR A 326 -11.87 25.33 -10.90
C TYR A 326 -11.41 26.79 -10.96
N THR A 327 -10.98 27.27 -12.13
CA THR A 327 -10.58 28.69 -12.30
C THR A 327 -11.70 29.71 -12.13
N THR A 328 -12.95 29.24 -12.06
CA THR A 328 -14.14 30.03 -11.71
C THR A 328 -14.64 29.74 -10.30
N ASP A 329 -13.82 29.07 -9.48
CA ASP A 329 -14.08 28.69 -8.08
C ASP A 329 -15.28 27.75 -7.90
N GLU A 330 -15.60 26.93 -8.92
CA GLU A 330 -16.73 26.00 -8.83
C GLU A 330 -16.38 24.75 -8.03
N ASN A 331 -17.12 24.54 -6.94
CA ASN A 331 -17.12 23.33 -6.15
C ASN A 331 -18.09 22.27 -6.73
N VAL A 332 -17.69 21.00 -6.71
CA VAL A 332 -18.49 19.87 -7.22
C VAL A 332 -19.86 19.76 -6.53
N ASN A 333 -19.98 20.17 -5.26
CA ASN A 333 -21.25 20.18 -4.54
C ASN A 333 -22.31 21.13 -5.13
N GLN A 334 -21.94 22.01 -6.05
CA GLN A 334 -22.87 22.88 -6.77
C GLN A 334 -23.56 22.17 -7.95
N LYS A 335 -23.08 20.97 -8.32
CA LYS A 335 -23.53 20.24 -9.52
C LYS A 335 -24.32 19.00 -9.14
N GLY A 336 -25.62 19.01 -9.42
CA GLY A 336 -26.55 17.97 -8.94
C GLY A 336 -26.27 16.54 -9.41
N TYR A 337 -25.64 16.33 -10.58
CA TYR A 337 -25.28 14.97 -11.02
C TYR A 337 -23.99 14.49 -10.36
N GLN A 338 -22.97 15.33 -10.33
CA GLN A 338 -21.66 15.02 -9.75
C GLN A 338 -21.70 14.92 -8.22
N ASN A 339 -22.58 15.67 -7.55
CA ASN A 339 -22.74 15.59 -6.09
C ASN A 339 -23.72 14.50 -5.65
N SER A 340 -24.22 13.67 -6.57
CA SER A 340 -25.11 12.57 -6.22
C SER A 340 -24.30 11.40 -5.69
N ARG A 341 -24.59 10.89 -4.50
CA ARG A 341 -23.96 9.67 -3.96
C ARG A 341 -24.04 8.44 -4.90
N TYR A 342 -25.05 8.40 -5.76
CA TYR A 342 -25.22 7.37 -6.79
C TYR A 342 -24.24 7.47 -7.97
N THR A 343 -23.40 8.50 -8.02
CA THR A 343 -22.42 8.71 -9.09
C THR A 343 -21.00 8.75 -8.54
N ILE A 344 -20.05 8.39 -9.39
CA ILE A 344 -18.62 8.46 -9.09
C ILE A 344 -18.08 9.73 -9.75
N ALA A 345 -17.82 10.77 -8.95
CA ALA A 345 -17.25 12.02 -9.45
C ALA A 345 -15.73 11.93 -9.55
N ILE A 346 -15.20 12.16 -10.75
CA ILE A 346 -13.81 11.87 -11.12
C ILE A 346 -13.09 13.17 -11.50
N GLY A 347 -12.06 13.52 -10.72
CA GLY A 347 -11.18 14.65 -11.00
C GLY A 347 -10.03 14.31 -11.96
N ALA A 348 -9.20 15.30 -12.27
CA ALA A 348 -8.12 15.18 -13.24
C ALA A 348 -6.78 15.62 -12.66
N ILE A 349 -5.76 14.84 -12.95
CA ILE A 349 -4.36 15.13 -12.64
C ILE A 349 -3.52 15.17 -13.92
N THR A 350 -2.41 15.89 -13.87
CA THR A 350 -1.44 15.98 -14.94
C THR A 350 -0.51 14.76 -14.94
N TYR A 351 0.35 14.69 -15.95
CA TYR A 351 1.43 13.70 -16.09
C TYR A 351 2.51 13.71 -14.98
N ASN A 352 2.44 14.68 -14.05
CA ASN A 352 3.29 14.75 -12.85
C ASN A 352 2.55 14.38 -11.56
N GLY A 353 1.26 14.03 -11.63
CA GLY A 353 0.44 13.70 -10.47
C GLY A 353 -0.17 14.91 -9.77
N GLU A 354 0.12 16.13 -10.24
CA GLU A 354 -0.46 17.38 -9.72
C GLU A 354 -1.88 17.59 -10.29
N GLN A 355 -2.75 18.28 -9.55
CA GLN A 355 -4.08 18.69 -10.01
C GLN A 355 -3.99 19.42 -11.37
N SER A 356 -4.78 18.97 -12.35
CA SER A 356 -4.94 19.75 -13.58
C SER A 356 -5.61 21.08 -13.25
N TRP A 357 -5.06 22.20 -13.76
CA TRP A 357 -5.49 23.57 -13.41
C TRP A 357 -6.99 23.87 -13.57
N TYR A 358 -7.73 23.05 -14.31
CA TYR A 358 -9.18 23.18 -14.51
C TYR A 358 -10.02 22.27 -13.60
N SER A 359 -9.45 21.23 -12.99
CA SER A 359 -10.20 20.15 -12.34
C SER A 359 -10.99 20.68 -11.15
N SER A 360 -12.32 20.64 -11.24
CA SER A 360 -13.19 21.03 -10.11
C SER A 360 -12.90 20.20 -8.86
N ILE A 361 -12.99 20.85 -7.70
CA ILE A 361 -12.69 20.29 -6.37
C ILE A 361 -13.97 20.15 -5.54
N GLY A 362 -13.94 19.36 -4.48
CA GLY A 362 -14.99 19.33 -3.47
C GLY A 362 -15.20 17.94 -2.86
N ALA A 363 -15.97 17.92 -1.77
CA ALA A 363 -16.22 16.72 -0.98
C ALA A 363 -16.89 15.53 -1.72
N PRO A 364 -17.56 15.71 -2.87
CA PRO A 364 -18.06 14.58 -3.67
C PRO A 364 -17.02 13.90 -4.58
N VAL A 365 -15.84 14.50 -4.81
CA VAL A 365 -14.80 13.88 -5.65
C VAL A 365 -14.35 12.58 -4.98
N LEU A 366 -14.55 11.44 -5.65
CA LEU A 366 -14.19 10.14 -5.08
C LEU A 366 -12.74 9.80 -5.38
N VAL A 367 -12.32 9.94 -6.64
CA VAL A 367 -10.99 9.57 -7.13
C VAL A 367 -10.56 10.50 -8.27
N VAL A 368 -9.27 10.46 -8.61
CA VAL A 368 -8.71 11.17 -9.78
C VAL A 368 -8.02 10.23 -10.74
N GLY A 369 -7.89 10.66 -11.99
CA GLY A 369 -7.21 9.93 -13.04
C GLY A 369 -6.39 10.84 -13.96
N PRO A 370 -5.38 10.28 -14.67
CA PRO A 370 -4.52 11.04 -15.55
C PRO A 370 -5.27 11.77 -16.67
N SER A 371 -4.86 13.00 -16.96
CA SER A 371 -5.49 13.92 -17.89
C SER A 371 -4.47 14.93 -18.44
N ASN A 372 -4.93 15.87 -19.27
CA ASN A 372 -4.08 16.98 -19.71
C ASN A 372 -3.95 18.05 -18.61
N GLY A 373 -3.27 19.15 -18.89
CA GLY A 373 -3.03 20.24 -17.92
C GLY A 373 -1.61 20.77 -17.95
N GLY A 374 -0.70 20.07 -18.63
CA GLY A 374 0.65 20.51 -18.99
C GLY A 374 0.90 20.38 -20.51
N PRO A 375 2.13 20.09 -20.97
CA PRO A 375 2.45 19.93 -22.38
C PRO A 375 1.86 18.67 -23.05
N LEU A 376 1.41 17.68 -22.28
CA LEU A 376 0.87 16.42 -22.79
C LEU A 376 -0.65 16.39 -22.72
N GLY A 377 -1.28 15.93 -23.81
CA GLY A 377 -2.69 15.57 -23.86
C GLY A 377 -2.89 14.06 -23.81
N ILE A 378 -4.14 13.63 -23.96
CA ILE A 378 -4.54 12.23 -23.97
C ILE A 378 -4.67 11.75 -25.41
N THR A 379 -3.85 10.76 -25.75
CA THR A 379 -3.91 10.06 -27.04
C THR A 379 -5.11 9.13 -27.09
N THR A 380 -6.03 9.34 -28.04
CA THR A 380 -7.27 8.56 -28.20
C THR A 380 -7.82 8.66 -29.62
N ALA A 381 -8.90 7.92 -29.90
CA ALA A 381 -9.68 7.98 -31.13
C ALA A 381 -10.25 9.39 -31.35
N ASP A 382 -10.43 9.75 -32.62
CA ASP A 382 -11.06 10.98 -33.07
C ASP A 382 -11.96 10.65 -34.27
N ARG A 383 -12.80 11.58 -34.71
CA ARG A 383 -13.68 11.30 -35.86
C ARG A 383 -12.86 11.03 -37.12
N THR A 384 -13.29 10.03 -37.89
CA THR A 384 -12.58 9.59 -39.10
C THR A 384 -12.34 10.75 -40.08
N GLY A 385 -11.09 10.90 -40.50
CA GLY A 385 -10.67 11.93 -41.45
C GLY A 385 -10.23 13.23 -40.79
N SER A 386 -10.75 14.37 -41.26
CA SER A 386 -10.29 15.71 -40.85
C SER A 386 -11.39 16.57 -40.22
N VAL A 387 -12.42 15.91 -39.69
CA VAL A 387 -13.60 16.58 -39.11
C VAL A 387 -13.57 16.61 -37.58
N GLY A 388 -12.66 15.86 -36.98
CA GLY A 388 -12.42 15.78 -35.54
C GLY A 388 -11.62 16.94 -34.97
N TYR A 389 -11.02 16.70 -33.81
CA TYR A 389 -10.02 17.59 -33.18
C TYR A 389 -8.76 17.75 -34.03
N SER A 390 -8.36 16.69 -34.71
CA SER A 390 -7.16 16.66 -35.54
C SER A 390 -7.48 16.42 -37.03
N THR A 391 -6.43 16.33 -37.85
CA THR A 391 -6.56 15.96 -39.27
C THR A 391 -6.48 14.46 -39.54
N THR A 392 -6.34 13.66 -38.48
CA THR A 392 -6.24 12.20 -38.50
C THR A 392 -7.42 11.57 -37.76
N ASN A 393 -7.54 10.24 -37.81
CA ASN A 393 -8.52 9.47 -37.03
C ASN A 393 -8.21 9.46 -35.52
N TYR A 394 -7.11 10.08 -35.09
CA TYR A 394 -6.65 10.09 -33.71
C TYR A 394 -6.28 11.50 -33.28
N THR A 395 -6.34 11.76 -31.98
CA THR A 395 -5.91 13.03 -31.37
C THR A 395 -5.00 12.73 -30.19
N ASP A 396 -3.95 13.52 -30.02
CA ASP A 396 -2.98 13.50 -28.91
C ASP A 396 -3.20 14.65 -27.91
N ASP A 397 -4.15 15.55 -28.19
CA ASP A 397 -4.46 16.76 -27.41
C ASP A 397 -5.84 16.68 -26.70
N PHE A 398 -6.41 15.48 -26.52
CA PHE A 398 -7.67 15.34 -25.77
C PHE A 398 -7.44 15.60 -24.27
N GLY A 399 -8.43 16.15 -23.58
CA GLY A 399 -8.20 16.72 -22.25
C GLY A 399 -9.47 17.06 -21.46
N GLY A 400 -9.29 17.77 -20.34
CA GLY A 400 -10.34 18.03 -19.37
C GLY A 400 -10.58 16.83 -18.46
N THR A 401 -11.37 17.00 -17.40
CA THR A 401 -11.89 15.86 -16.61
C THR A 401 -12.61 14.86 -17.50
N SER A 402 -13.11 15.29 -18.66
CA SER A 402 -13.68 14.47 -19.73
C SER A 402 -12.76 13.39 -20.30
N SER A 403 -11.46 13.50 -20.07
CA SER A 403 -10.49 12.47 -20.44
C SER A 403 -10.11 11.58 -19.26
N SER A 404 -10.28 12.03 -18.02
CA SER A 404 -10.05 11.24 -16.80
C SER A 404 -11.24 10.32 -16.49
N GLY A 405 -12.46 10.87 -16.54
CA GLY A 405 -13.69 10.12 -16.30
C GLY A 405 -13.84 8.80 -17.09
N PRO A 406 -13.61 8.76 -18.42
CA PRO A 406 -13.70 7.52 -19.18
C PRO A 406 -12.62 6.49 -18.83
N LYS A 407 -11.49 6.91 -18.26
CA LYS A 407 -10.48 5.96 -17.76
C LYS A 407 -11.00 5.18 -16.58
N VAL A 408 -11.62 5.86 -15.62
CA VAL A 408 -12.24 5.22 -14.45
C VAL A 408 -13.45 4.37 -14.88
N ALA A 409 -14.18 4.77 -15.92
CA ALA A 409 -15.22 3.93 -16.52
C ALA A 409 -14.67 2.63 -17.12
N GLY A 410 -13.55 2.70 -17.84
CA GLY A 410 -12.86 1.51 -18.33
C GLY A 410 -12.29 0.65 -17.19
N LEU A 411 -11.66 1.25 -16.18
CA LEU A 411 -11.19 0.54 -15.00
C LEU A 411 -12.35 -0.18 -14.29
N THR A 412 -13.50 0.48 -14.15
CA THR A 412 -14.69 -0.15 -13.58
C THR A 412 -15.13 -1.38 -14.39
N ALA A 413 -14.95 -1.38 -15.71
CA ALA A 413 -15.22 -2.57 -16.51
C ALA A 413 -14.22 -3.70 -16.24
N LEU A 414 -12.95 -3.41 -15.94
CA LEU A 414 -11.98 -4.42 -15.51
C LEU A 414 -12.36 -5.00 -14.14
N ILE A 415 -12.76 -4.14 -13.18
CA ILE A 415 -13.27 -4.55 -11.86
C ILE A 415 -14.48 -5.47 -12.00
N LEU A 416 -15.43 -5.14 -12.88
CA LEU A 416 -16.62 -5.95 -13.12
C LEU A 416 -16.35 -7.24 -13.89
N GLU A 417 -15.28 -7.31 -14.69
CA GLU A 417 -14.86 -8.57 -15.29
C GLU A 417 -14.26 -9.50 -14.24
N ALA A 418 -13.48 -8.93 -13.29
CA ALA A 418 -12.91 -9.67 -12.17
C ALA A 418 -14.00 -10.27 -11.27
N ASP A 419 -15.03 -9.48 -10.93
CA ASP A 419 -16.24 -9.98 -10.28
C ASP A 419 -17.52 -9.31 -10.84
N PRO A 420 -18.31 -10.02 -11.66
CA PRO A 420 -19.53 -9.47 -12.24
C PRO A 420 -20.67 -9.34 -11.23
N THR A 421 -20.52 -9.87 -10.01
CA THR A 421 -21.54 -9.82 -8.95
C THR A 421 -21.45 -8.57 -8.07
N LEU A 422 -20.40 -7.76 -8.24
CA LEU A 422 -20.21 -6.51 -7.50
C LEU A 422 -21.37 -5.52 -7.72
N THR A 423 -21.83 -4.94 -6.62
CA THR A 423 -22.83 -3.88 -6.62
C THR A 423 -22.20 -2.52 -6.94
N TRP A 424 -23.03 -1.52 -7.24
CA TRP A 424 -22.54 -0.15 -7.44
C TRP A 424 -21.81 0.45 -6.22
N ARG A 425 -22.19 0.02 -5.00
CA ARG A 425 -21.53 0.41 -3.73
C ARG A 425 -20.18 -0.28 -3.57
N ASP A 426 -20.12 -1.58 -3.86
CA ASP A 426 -18.86 -2.36 -3.82
C ASP A 426 -17.80 -1.72 -4.72
N VAL A 427 -18.18 -1.31 -5.94
CA VAL A 427 -17.26 -0.63 -6.87
C VAL A 427 -16.75 0.70 -6.31
N GLN A 428 -17.59 1.49 -5.63
CA GLN A 428 -17.13 2.72 -4.98
C GLN A 428 -16.12 2.42 -3.87
N ALA A 429 -16.41 1.44 -3.00
CA ALA A 429 -15.50 1.04 -1.93
C ALA A 429 -14.17 0.49 -2.46
N ILE A 430 -14.19 -0.38 -3.48
CA ILE A 430 -12.98 -0.87 -4.13
C ILE A 430 -12.12 0.28 -4.64
N LEU A 431 -12.71 1.28 -5.29
CA LEU A 431 -11.97 2.46 -5.75
C LEU A 431 -11.39 3.27 -4.60
N VAL A 432 -12.14 3.44 -3.50
CA VAL A 432 -11.65 4.12 -2.28
C VAL A 432 -10.42 3.42 -1.71
N HIS A 433 -10.47 2.10 -1.53
CA HIS A 433 -9.40 1.32 -0.88
C HIS A 433 -8.21 0.97 -1.79
N SER A 434 -8.36 1.08 -3.10
CA SER A 434 -7.28 0.80 -4.06
C SER A 434 -6.59 2.04 -4.61
N SER A 435 -7.16 3.23 -4.40
CA SER A 435 -6.54 4.48 -4.87
C SER A 435 -5.35 4.88 -4.00
N THR A 436 -4.40 5.58 -4.61
CA THR A 436 -3.16 6.00 -3.94
C THR A 436 -3.03 7.52 -3.87
N PRO A 437 -2.58 8.10 -2.75
CA PRO A 437 -2.31 9.53 -2.67
C PRO A 437 -1.27 9.98 -3.70
N ASN A 438 -1.67 10.91 -4.56
CA ASN A 438 -0.81 11.61 -5.52
C ASN A 438 -0.45 13.01 -4.99
N ASP A 439 0.64 13.61 -5.46
CA ASP A 439 1.08 14.93 -5.01
C ASP A 439 1.12 15.02 -3.46
N ILE A 440 1.86 14.09 -2.84
CA ILE A 440 1.79 13.80 -1.39
C ILE A 440 2.11 15.01 -0.49
N ASN A 441 2.82 16.01 -1.02
CA ASN A 441 3.19 17.22 -0.28
C ASN A 441 2.11 18.32 -0.35
N HIS A 442 0.98 18.07 -1.04
CA HIS A 442 -0.12 19.03 -1.13
C HIS A 442 -0.80 19.21 0.23
N GLU A 443 -0.97 20.46 0.67
CA GLU A 443 -1.46 20.83 2.00
C GLU A 443 -2.90 20.39 2.33
N ASN A 444 -3.66 19.96 1.33
CA ASN A 444 -5.05 19.53 1.49
C ASN A 444 -5.22 18.04 1.81
N TRP A 445 -4.13 17.25 1.77
CA TRP A 445 -4.18 15.87 2.25
C TRP A 445 -4.40 15.84 3.76
N SER A 446 -5.32 14.99 4.17
CA SER A 446 -5.71 14.77 5.56
C SER A 446 -6.12 13.31 5.74
N VAL A 447 -6.20 12.84 6.97
CA VAL A 447 -6.66 11.48 7.29
C VAL A 447 -8.02 11.59 7.96
N ASN A 448 -9.00 10.83 7.48
CA ASN A 448 -10.34 10.82 8.08
C ASN A 448 -10.39 9.97 9.36
N GLY A 449 -11.56 9.88 10.00
CA GLY A 449 -11.74 9.12 11.24
C GLY A 449 -11.50 7.60 11.13
N ALA A 450 -11.41 7.06 9.92
CA ALA A 450 -11.16 5.64 9.64
C ALA A 450 -9.71 5.36 9.20
N GLY A 451 -8.83 6.37 9.22
CA GLY A 451 -7.44 6.21 8.80
C GLY A 451 -7.21 6.33 7.28
N LEU A 452 -8.24 6.70 6.50
CA LEU A 452 -8.11 6.84 5.05
C LEU A 452 -7.58 8.23 4.65
N PRO A 453 -6.58 8.32 3.74
CA PRO A 453 -6.11 9.60 3.21
C PRO A 453 -7.16 10.19 2.26
N VAL A 454 -7.49 11.46 2.45
CA VAL A 454 -8.53 12.15 1.70
C VAL A 454 -8.19 13.62 1.45
N SER A 455 -8.62 14.11 0.29
CA SER A 455 -8.39 15.47 -0.21
C SER A 455 -9.59 15.98 -1.00
N HIS A 456 -9.98 17.24 -0.82
CA HIS A 456 -11.02 17.88 -1.65
C HIS A 456 -10.56 18.04 -3.11
N TYR A 457 -9.26 17.97 -3.38
CA TYR A 457 -8.66 18.09 -4.71
C TYR A 457 -8.58 16.75 -5.43
N TYR A 458 -8.31 15.68 -4.66
CA TYR A 458 -7.94 14.37 -5.19
C TYR A 458 -8.89 13.23 -4.79
N GLY A 459 -9.90 13.50 -3.97
CA GLY A 459 -10.72 12.47 -3.34
C GLY A 459 -9.84 11.56 -2.47
N PHE A 460 -9.94 10.26 -2.67
CA PHE A 460 -9.08 9.24 -2.05
C PHE A 460 -7.77 9.01 -2.81
N GLY A 461 -7.57 9.68 -3.96
CA GLY A 461 -6.31 9.65 -4.70
C GLY A 461 -6.44 9.19 -6.15
N MET A 462 -5.29 8.95 -6.76
CA MET A 462 -5.17 8.45 -8.12
C MET A 462 -5.58 6.97 -8.16
N VAL A 463 -6.45 6.64 -9.12
CA VAL A 463 -6.85 5.24 -9.33
C VAL A 463 -5.66 4.36 -9.73
N ASP A 464 -5.61 3.16 -9.18
CA ASP A 464 -4.65 2.11 -9.55
C ASP A 464 -5.43 0.89 -10.06
N ALA A 465 -5.24 0.56 -11.34
CA ALA A 465 -6.00 -0.49 -11.98
C ALA A 465 -5.62 -1.89 -11.48
N THR A 466 -4.33 -2.13 -11.27
CA THR A 466 -3.83 -3.43 -10.79
C THR A 466 -4.30 -3.68 -9.36
N ALA A 467 -4.19 -2.68 -8.47
CA ALA A 467 -4.66 -2.77 -7.10
C ALA A 467 -6.19 -2.97 -7.05
N ALA A 468 -6.95 -2.25 -7.86
CA ALA A 468 -8.40 -2.36 -7.88
C ALA A 468 -8.91 -3.74 -8.32
N VAL A 469 -8.33 -4.33 -9.38
CA VAL A 469 -8.75 -5.68 -9.81
C VAL A 469 -8.28 -6.78 -8.84
N ASN A 470 -7.09 -6.63 -8.24
CA ASN A 470 -6.62 -7.52 -7.18
C ASN A 470 -7.58 -7.53 -5.98
N LEU A 471 -8.04 -6.34 -5.59
CA LEU A 471 -8.98 -6.19 -4.50
C LEU A 471 -10.36 -6.77 -4.88
N ALA A 472 -10.81 -6.58 -6.12
CA ALA A 472 -12.08 -7.10 -6.61
C ALA A 472 -12.16 -8.65 -6.58
N GLU A 473 -11.08 -9.35 -6.94
CA GLU A 473 -11.03 -10.83 -6.96
C GLU A 473 -11.38 -11.49 -5.61
N ASN A 474 -11.07 -10.81 -4.51
CA ASN A 474 -11.30 -11.30 -3.15
C ASN A 474 -12.19 -10.36 -2.32
N TRP A 475 -12.96 -9.49 -2.97
CA TRP A 475 -13.78 -8.49 -2.29
C TRP A 475 -14.90 -9.17 -1.50
N THR A 476 -15.05 -8.74 -0.24
CA THR A 476 -16.22 -9.11 0.55
C THR A 476 -17.31 -8.07 0.32
N HIS A 477 -18.44 -8.49 -0.26
CA HIS A 477 -19.55 -7.58 -0.51
C HIS A 477 -19.96 -6.80 0.74
N LEU A 478 -20.21 -5.52 0.53
CA LEU A 478 -20.79 -4.66 1.55
C LEU A 478 -22.15 -5.20 2.00
N GLY A 479 -22.44 -4.98 3.29
CA GLY A 479 -23.74 -5.27 3.88
C GLY A 479 -24.89 -4.53 3.19
N SER A 480 -26.12 -4.87 3.58
CA SER A 480 -27.30 -4.13 3.12
C SER A 480 -27.22 -2.67 3.56
N GLU A 481 -27.57 -1.77 2.65
CA GLU A 481 -27.56 -0.34 2.91
C GLU A 481 -28.56 0.03 4.03
N VAL A 482 -28.08 0.81 5.00
CA VAL A 482 -28.87 1.43 6.07
C VAL A 482 -28.72 2.94 6.03
N ASN A 483 -29.78 3.64 6.44
CA ASN A 483 -29.84 5.09 6.41
C ASN A 483 -30.24 5.62 7.79
N VAL A 484 -29.44 6.54 8.32
CA VAL A 484 -29.72 7.26 9.57
C VAL A 484 -29.94 8.73 9.22
N SER A 485 -30.91 9.38 9.87
CA SER A 485 -31.22 10.77 9.56
C SER A 485 -31.58 11.56 10.80
N SER A 486 -31.07 12.78 10.88
CA SER A 486 -31.55 13.74 11.86
C SER A 486 -33.00 14.12 11.57
N PRO A 487 -33.74 14.65 12.56
CA PRO A 487 -34.96 15.40 12.29
C PRO A 487 -34.67 16.59 11.36
N LEU A 488 -35.67 17.03 10.60
CA LEU A 488 -35.61 18.33 9.92
C LEU A 488 -35.67 19.45 10.96
N TYR A 489 -34.56 20.18 11.11
CA TYR A 489 -34.48 21.34 11.98
C TYR A 489 -34.88 22.59 11.20
N THR A 490 -35.74 23.45 11.78
CA THR A 490 -36.17 24.71 11.14
C THR A 490 -35.85 25.92 12.02
N PRO A 491 -34.56 26.21 12.30
CA PRO A 491 -34.18 27.21 13.30
C PRO A 491 -34.54 28.63 12.87
N SER A 492 -34.50 28.96 11.57
CA SER A 492 -34.72 30.31 11.06
C SER A 492 -33.84 31.36 11.78
N VAL A 493 -32.53 31.11 11.80
CA VAL A 493 -31.53 31.91 12.53
C VAL A 493 -30.66 32.69 11.56
N ASN A 494 -30.41 33.96 11.89
CA ASN A 494 -29.54 34.83 11.08
C ASN A 494 -28.08 34.38 11.21
N ILE A 495 -27.37 34.42 10.09
CA ILE A 495 -25.92 34.20 10.05
C ILE A 495 -25.21 35.41 10.71
N PRO A 496 -24.24 35.19 11.62
CA PRO A 496 -23.55 36.27 12.33
C PRO A 496 -22.85 37.28 11.40
N SER A 497 -23.00 38.57 11.69
CA SER A 497 -22.38 39.63 10.87
C SER A 497 -20.90 39.94 11.22
N THR A 498 -20.22 39.02 11.91
CA THR A 498 -18.86 39.19 12.47
C THR A 498 -17.85 38.17 11.93
N ALA A 499 -18.19 37.45 10.85
CA ALA A 499 -17.42 36.33 10.28
C ALA A 499 -17.14 35.20 11.30
N SER A 500 -18.00 35.10 12.32
CA SER A 500 -17.96 34.02 13.31
C SER A 500 -18.90 32.90 12.86
N PRO A 501 -18.55 31.61 13.06
CA PRO A 501 -19.38 30.49 12.64
C PRO A 501 -20.74 30.48 13.33
N LEU A 502 -21.79 30.21 12.56
CA LEU A 502 -23.07 29.74 13.07
C LEU A 502 -23.03 28.22 13.13
N SER A 503 -23.02 27.67 14.35
CA SER A 503 -22.89 26.24 14.59
C SER A 503 -24.22 25.58 14.96
N PHE A 504 -24.46 24.39 14.39
CA PHE A 504 -25.55 23.48 14.74
C PHE A 504 -24.96 22.09 15.01
N SER A 505 -25.61 21.29 15.87
CA SER A 505 -25.18 19.92 16.13
C SER A 505 -26.33 18.94 16.28
N HIS A 506 -26.05 17.68 15.98
CA HIS A 506 -26.93 16.54 16.18
C HIS A 506 -26.12 15.33 16.65
N THR A 507 -26.58 14.67 17.70
CA THR A 507 -25.98 13.41 18.18
C THR A 507 -26.71 12.23 17.55
N VAL A 508 -25.97 11.43 16.79
CA VAL A 508 -26.40 10.16 16.20
C VAL A 508 -26.06 9.03 17.17
N THR A 509 -26.98 8.10 17.39
CA THR A 509 -26.79 6.96 18.29
C THR A 509 -26.60 5.64 17.55
N ASP A 510 -27.11 5.53 16.33
CA ASP A 510 -26.97 4.34 15.50
C ASP A 510 -25.52 4.25 14.98
N MET A 511 -24.96 3.04 14.97
CA MET A 511 -23.62 2.76 14.45
C MET A 511 -23.71 2.29 13.00
N VAL A 512 -23.26 3.15 12.10
CA VAL A 512 -23.20 2.89 10.67
C VAL A 512 -21.75 3.10 10.24
N SER A 513 -21.18 2.12 9.54
CA SER A 513 -19.94 2.32 8.79
C SER A 513 -20.28 3.13 7.55
N ILE A 514 -19.80 4.36 7.50
CA ILE A 514 -20.28 5.38 6.58
C ILE A 514 -19.75 5.15 5.17
N GLU A 515 -20.61 5.33 4.17
CA GLU A 515 -20.20 5.41 2.76
C GLU A 515 -20.37 6.82 2.21
N SER A 516 -21.42 7.52 2.65
CA SER A 516 -21.68 8.90 2.21
C SER A 516 -22.54 9.65 3.21
N VAL A 517 -22.32 10.96 3.29
CA VAL A 517 -23.08 11.85 4.15
C VAL A 517 -23.70 12.98 3.33
N GLU A 518 -25.01 13.17 3.47
CA GLU A 518 -25.76 14.22 2.80
C GLU A 518 -26.25 15.27 3.80
N LEU A 519 -25.96 16.54 3.53
CA LEU A 519 -26.48 17.69 4.27
C LEU A 519 -27.47 18.47 3.39
N TYR A 520 -28.73 18.49 3.83
CA TYR A 520 -29.78 19.29 3.23
C TYR A 520 -29.90 20.61 3.97
N MET A 521 -29.91 21.75 3.26
CA MET A 521 -30.07 23.08 3.86
C MET A 521 -30.96 24.02 3.03
N ASP A 522 -31.72 24.87 3.71
CA ASP A 522 -32.38 26.06 3.15
C ASP A 522 -31.75 27.31 3.77
N ILE A 523 -31.01 28.07 2.96
CA ILE A 523 -30.35 29.31 3.35
C ILE A 523 -30.81 30.44 2.44
N ASP A 524 -31.32 31.52 3.04
CA ASP A 524 -31.52 32.80 2.36
C ASP A 524 -30.27 33.67 2.58
N HIS A 525 -29.53 34.05 1.53
CA HIS A 525 -28.35 34.92 1.63
C HIS A 525 -28.27 35.86 0.43
N GLU A 526 -27.92 37.13 0.68
CA GLU A 526 -27.80 38.14 -0.38
C GLU A 526 -26.69 37.80 -1.39
N ASP A 527 -25.57 37.26 -0.92
CA ASP A 527 -24.41 36.84 -1.71
C ASP A 527 -23.90 35.45 -1.22
N PRO A 528 -24.56 34.32 -1.53
CA PRO A 528 -24.21 33.02 -0.94
C PRO A 528 -22.82 32.50 -1.33
N GLY A 529 -22.19 33.10 -2.32
CA GLY A 529 -20.78 32.88 -2.64
C GLY A 529 -19.82 33.29 -1.53
N ASP A 530 -20.26 34.06 -0.53
CA ASP A 530 -19.46 34.40 0.65
C ASP A 530 -19.58 33.32 1.77
N LEU A 531 -20.34 32.25 1.55
CA LEU A 531 -20.58 31.22 2.56
C LEU A 531 -19.56 30.09 2.48
N ILE A 532 -18.96 29.78 3.62
CA ILE A 532 -18.30 28.50 3.86
C ILE A 532 -19.22 27.63 4.71
N ILE A 533 -19.43 26.39 4.28
CA ILE A 533 -20.24 25.40 5.01
C ILE A 533 -19.36 24.18 5.26
N THR A 534 -19.19 23.82 6.52
CA THR A 534 -18.41 22.65 6.94
C THR A 534 -19.27 21.66 7.71
N LEU A 535 -18.87 20.40 7.63
CA LEU A 535 -19.44 19.29 8.39
C LEU A 535 -18.31 18.57 9.12
N THR A 536 -18.40 18.50 10.44
CA THR A 536 -17.45 17.77 11.28
C THR A 536 -18.10 16.51 11.84
N SER A 537 -17.47 15.37 11.61
CA SER A 537 -17.89 14.06 12.13
C SER A 537 -17.49 13.88 13.60
N PRO A 538 -18.05 12.87 14.30
CA PRO A 538 -17.70 12.58 15.69
C PRO A 538 -16.23 12.28 15.94
N SER A 539 -15.52 11.74 14.93
CA SER A 539 -14.07 11.49 14.97
C SER A 539 -13.23 12.77 14.97
N GLY A 540 -13.84 13.92 14.63
CA GLY A 540 -13.17 15.21 14.53
C GLY A 540 -12.78 15.60 13.09
N TYR A 541 -12.95 14.73 12.10
CA TYR A 541 -12.66 15.06 10.71
C TYR A 541 -13.66 16.09 10.15
N THR A 542 -13.17 17.13 9.46
CA THR A 542 -14.01 18.21 8.90
C THR A 542 -14.00 18.20 7.38
N SER A 543 -15.18 18.03 6.78
CA SER A 543 -15.41 18.15 5.34
C SER A 543 -15.92 19.55 4.97
N ILE A 544 -15.28 20.19 4.00
CA ILE A 544 -15.75 21.44 3.39
C ILE A 544 -16.81 21.10 2.33
N LEU A 545 -18.06 21.46 2.61
CA LEU A 545 -19.21 21.17 1.73
C LEU A 545 -19.50 22.30 0.74
N ALA A 546 -19.22 23.53 1.14
CA ALA A 546 -19.24 24.72 0.29
C ALA A 546 -18.09 25.65 0.69
N ASP A 547 -17.45 26.23 -0.31
CA ASP A 547 -16.36 27.20 -0.21
C ASP A 547 -16.78 28.56 -0.80
N THR A 548 -15.95 29.58 -0.58
CA THR A 548 -16.23 30.91 -1.11
C THR A 548 -16.15 30.89 -2.63
N ASN A 549 -17.23 31.27 -3.32
CA ASN A 549 -17.31 31.31 -4.78
C ASN A 549 -17.66 32.72 -5.28
N PRO A 550 -16.98 33.28 -6.29
CA PRO A 550 -17.17 34.66 -6.75
C PRO A 550 -18.45 34.91 -7.56
N ALA A 551 -19.26 33.88 -7.82
CA ALA A 551 -20.37 34.00 -8.74
C ALA A 551 -21.75 34.09 -8.01
N ASP A 552 -22.51 35.11 -8.42
CA ASP A 552 -23.70 35.66 -7.73
C ASP A 552 -24.99 34.91 -8.13
N TYR A 553 -25.49 34.03 -7.25
CA TYR A 553 -26.61 33.13 -7.55
C TYR A 553 -27.84 33.23 -6.64
N GLY A 554 -27.81 34.09 -5.63
CA GLY A 554 -28.89 34.23 -4.65
C GLY A 554 -29.16 32.97 -3.81
N ASN A 555 -30.17 33.03 -2.93
CA ASN A 555 -30.46 32.06 -1.85
C ASN A 555 -30.30 30.55 -2.18
N MET A 556 -29.53 29.83 -1.35
CA MET A 556 -29.38 28.36 -1.37
C MET A 556 -30.60 27.65 -0.74
N ARG A 557 -31.73 27.64 -1.43
CA ARG A 557 -32.97 27.02 -0.90
C ARG A 557 -33.06 25.52 -1.19
N TYR A 558 -33.21 24.69 -0.16
CA TYR A 558 -33.40 23.23 -0.26
C TYR A 558 -32.29 22.50 -1.03
N HIS A 559 -31.05 22.92 -0.85
CA HIS A 559 -29.91 22.31 -1.53
C HIS A 559 -29.36 21.15 -0.74
N LYS A 560 -28.91 20.14 -1.49
CA LYS A 560 -28.21 18.97 -1.00
C LYS A 560 -26.72 19.15 -1.27
N MET A 561 -25.91 18.97 -0.25
CA MET A 561 -24.45 18.84 -0.34
C MET A 561 -24.07 17.45 0.15
N VAL A 562 -23.06 16.84 -0.46
CA VAL A 562 -22.61 15.49 -0.17
C VAL A 562 -21.13 15.51 0.19
N SER A 563 -20.74 14.63 1.10
CA SER A 563 -19.35 14.28 1.35
C SER A 563 -19.17 12.77 1.25
N MET A 564 -18.16 12.36 0.49
CA MET A 564 -17.64 11.01 0.46
C MET A 564 -16.45 10.84 1.43
N HIS A 565 -15.99 11.91 2.06
CA HIS A 565 -14.72 11.91 2.82
C HIS A 565 -14.81 11.18 4.16
N HIS A 566 -16.02 10.93 4.64
CA HIS A 566 -16.27 10.21 5.88
C HIS A 566 -16.38 8.69 5.68
N PHE A 567 -15.90 8.18 4.54
CA PHE A 567 -15.96 6.75 4.22
C PHE A 567 -15.28 5.92 5.33
N ASP A 568 -15.93 4.84 5.73
CA ASP A 568 -15.63 3.92 6.83
C ASP A 568 -15.58 4.52 8.23
N GLU A 569 -15.82 5.82 8.41
CA GLU A 569 -15.98 6.37 9.75
C GLU A 569 -17.23 5.78 10.42
N ILE A 570 -17.21 5.63 11.75
CA ILE A 570 -18.41 5.23 12.51
C ILE A 570 -19.30 6.44 12.78
N SER A 571 -20.60 6.31 12.49
CA SER A 571 -21.54 7.45 12.56
C SER A 571 -21.93 7.91 13.95
N SER A 572 -21.73 7.10 14.98
CA SER A 572 -22.21 7.37 16.34
C SER A 572 -21.43 8.53 16.97
N GLY A 573 -22.15 9.40 17.69
CA GLY A 573 -21.58 10.60 18.33
C GLY A 573 -22.11 11.90 17.74
N THR A 574 -21.42 13.02 18.02
CA THR A 574 -21.93 14.36 17.72
C THR A 574 -21.39 14.91 16.40
N TRP A 575 -22.30 15.12 15.46
CA TRP A 575 -22.03 15.81 14.20
C TRP A 575 -22.24 17.30 14.35
N THR A 576 -21.34 18.10 13.77
CA THR A 576 -21.40 19.57 13.84
C THR A 576 -21.41 20.18 12.44
N VAL A 577 -22.36 21.07 12.19
CA VAL A 577 -22.47 21.86 10.95
C VAL A 577 -22.12 23.30 11.28
N GLU A 578 -21.18 23.89 10.55
CA GLU A 578 -20.86 25.32 10.68
C GLU A 578 -21.12 26.08 9.39
N VAL A 579 -21.71 27.26 9.52
CA VAL A 579 -21.96 28.20 8.42
C VAL A 579 -21.26 29.51 8.74
N ILE A 580 -20.32 29.92 7.89
CA ILE A 580 -19.53 31.14 8.04
C ILE A 580 -19.78 32.04 6.83
N ASP A 581 -20.13 33.30 7.08
CA ASP A 581 -20.11 34.35 6.06
C ASP A 581 -18.76 35.10 6.17
N VAL A 582 -17.91 34.97 5.16
CA VAL A 582 -16.56 35.56 5.17
C VAL A 582 -16.56 37.06 4.86
N ASN A 583 -17.64 37.61 4.29
CA ASN A 583 -17.77 39.03 3.97
C ASN A 583 -19.11 39.64 4.43
N PRO A 584 -19.40 39.58 5.74
CA PRO A 584 -20.72 39.89 6.31
C PRO A 584 -21.07 41.38 6.33
N THR A 585 -20.17 42.25 5.84
CA THR A 585 -20.40 43.70 5.82
C THR A 585 -21.13 44.16 4.55
N SER A 586 -21.18 43.32 3.52
CA SER A 586 -21.87 43.57 2.25
C SER A 586 -23.19 42.82 2.09
N SER A 587 -23.40 41.74 2.83
CA SER A 587 -24.49 40.77 2.68
C SER A 587 -25.10 40.38 4.01
N ASN A 588 -26.35 39.88 3.99
CA ASN A 588 -26.96 39.22 5.15
C ASN A 588 -27.56 37.89 4.72
N GLY A 589 -27.63 36.93 5.64
CA GLY A 589 -28.47 35.75 5.44
C GLY A 589 -29.00 35.06 6.68
N THR A 590 -29.76 34.01 6.45
CA THR A 590 -30.54 33.26 7.42
C THR A 590 -30.55 31.80 7.03
N VAL A 591 -30.19 30.92 7.96
CA VAL A 591 -30.40 29.48 7.84
C VAL A 591 -31.83 29.17 8.28
N ASN A 592 -32.67 28.78 7.32
CA ASN A 592 -34.08 28.47 7.53
C ASN A 592 -34.28 27.07 8.08
N ASP A 593 -33.67 26.08 7.42
CA ASP A 593 -33.72 24.67 7.80
C ASP A 593 -32.45 23.90 7.44
N TRP A 594 -32.24 22.77 8.13
CA TRP A 594 -31.20 21.81 7.83
C TRP A 594 -31.58 20.38 8.26
N GLN A 595 -31.04 19.38 7.57
CA GLN A 595 -31.17 17.96 7.89
C GLN A 595 -29.90 17.20 7.47
N LEU A 596 -29.42 16.33 8.36
CA LEU A 596 -28.32 15.40 8.10
C LEU A 596 -28.86 14.01 7.76
N VAL A 597 -28.30 13.38 6.73
CA VAL A 597 -28.58 11.99 6.36
C VAL A 597 -27.25 11.27 6.16
N ILE A 598 -27.09 10.12 6.79
CA ILE A 598 -25.90 9.27 6.74
C ILE A 598 -26.30 7.94 6.12
N HIS A 599 -25.49 7.46 5.19
CA HIS A 599 -25.69 6.22 4.46
C HIS A 599 -24.48 5.31 4.63
N GLY A 600 -24.71 4.00 4.77
CA GLY A 600 -23.64 3.02 4.90
C GLY A 600 -24.15 1.63 5.20
N THR A 601 -23.34 0.81 5.87
CA THR A 601 -23.72 -0.52 6.37
C THR A 601 -23.96 -0.48 7.88
N ASP A 602 -24.85 -1.36 8.34
CA ASP A 602 -25.02 -1.59 9.77
C ASP A 602 -23.68 -2.06 10.34
N ALA A 603 -23.19 -1.37 11.38
CA ALA A 603 -21.93 -1.71 12.02
C ALA A 603 -22.13 -2.42 13.35
N ASP A 604 -23.37 -2.66 13.78
CA ASP A 604 -23.75 -3.41 14.99
C ASP A 604 -24.90 -4.36 14.63
N ALA A 605 -24.55 -5.53 14.10
CA ALA A 605 -25.48 -6.44 13.44
C ALA A 605 -26.56 -7.01 14.37
N ASP A 606 -26.35 -7.00 15.69
CA ASP A 606 -27.32 -7.50 16.67
C ASP A 606 -27.90 -6.45 17.63
N GLY A 607 -27.37 -5.23 17.59
CA GLY A 607 -27.90 -4.05 18.27
C GLY A 607 -27.60 -4.01 19.76
N ASP A 608 -26.50 -4.65 20.20
CA ASP A 608 -26.14 -4.74 21.61
C ASP A 608 -25.26 -3.58 22.11
N GLY A 609 -24.78 -2.74 21.18
CA GLY A 609 -24.01 -1.53 21.45
C GLY A 609 -22.51 -1.63 21.19
N TRP A 610 -22.03 -2.78 20.69
CA TRP A 610 -20.65 -2.97 20.21
C TRP A 610 -20.64 -3.07 18.69
N SER A 611 -19.60 -2.54 18.05
CA SER A 611 -19.47 -2.70 16.60
C SER A 611 -19.03 -4.12 16.23
N ASP A 612 -19.41 -4.59 15.05
CA ASP A 612 -19.02 -5.89 14.51
C ASP A 612 -17.47 -6.06 14.49
N GLU A 613 -16.75 -4.97 14.29
CA GLU A 613 -15.28 -4.97 14.32
C GLU A 613 -14.74 -5.18 15.74
N GLU A 614 -15.24 -4.41 16.71
CA GLU A 614 -14.88 -4.56 18.13
C GLU A 614 -15.23 -5.96 18.62
N GLU A 615 -16.42 -6.45 18.30
CA GLU A 615 -16.85 -7.80 18.67
C GLU A 615 -15.91 -8.89 18.13
N ASN A 616 -15.47 -8.75 16.88
CA ASN A 616 -14.53 -9.68 16.28
C ASN A 616 -13.15 -9.62 16.97
N LEU A 617 -12.69 -8.41 17.34
CA LEU A 617 -11.41 -8.20 18.04
C LEU A 617 -11.47 -8.74 19.47
N CYS A 618 -12.58 -8.49 20.17
CA CYS A 618 -12.83 -8.88 21.55
C CYS A 618 -13.30 -10.34 21.69
N GLY A 619 -13.54 -11.03 20.58
CA GLY A 619 -13.89 -12.45 20.52
C GLY A 619 -15.33 -12.78 20.93
N SER A 620 -16.24 -11.82 20.81
CA SER A 620 -17.68 -12.00 21.00
C SER A 620 -18.37 -12.45 19.69
N LEU A 621 -19.70 -12.63 19.69
CA LEU A 621 -20.40 -13.23 18.56
C LEU A 621 -21.28 -12.19 17.88
N LEU A 622 -20.86 -11.75 16.68
CA LEU A 622 -21.46 -10.75 15.77
C LEU A 622 -22.98 -10.77 15.52
N ASN A 623 -23.70 -11.78 16.00
CA ASN A 623 -25.12 -11.98 15.67
C ASN A 623 -25.91 -12.53 16.88
N ASP A 624 -25.38 -12.44 18.10
CA ASP A 624 -26.05 -12.83 19.33
C ASP A 624 -26.00 -11.70 20.36
N PRO A 625 -27.10 -10.93 20.55
CA PRO A 625 -27.11 -9.72 21.39
C PRO A 625 -27.07 -10.04 22.89
N ASN A 626 -26.74 -11.28 23.25
CA ASN A 626 -26.43 -11.72 24.61
C ASN A 626 -24.96 -12.11 24.77
N SER A 627 -24.17 -11.94 23.72
CA SER A 627 -22.76 -12.23 23.63
C SER A 627 -22.02 -10.92 23.43
N THR A 628 -22.04 -10.05 24.44
CA THR A 628 -21.26 -8.82 24.45
C THR A 628 -19.79 -9.12 24.77
N PRO A 629 -18.83 -8.31 24.30
CA PRO A 629 -17.48 -8.25 24.83
C PRO A 629 -17.43 -8.19 26.36
N LEU A 630 -16.35 -8.71 26.96
CA LEU A 630 -16.08 -8.49 28.38
C LEU A 630 -15.58 -7.07 28.54
N ASP A 631 -16.18 -6.33 29.45
CA ASP A 631 -15.87 -4.94 29.78
C ASP A 631 -16.03 -4.84 31.31
N SER A 632 -14.90 -4.99 31.99
CA SER A 632 -14.79 -5.24 33.43
C SER A 632 -15.01 -3.98 34.27
N ASP A 633 -14.69 -2.80 33.74
CA ASP A 633 -14.81 -1.51 34.43
C ASP A 633 -16.01 -0.65 33.94
N ASN A 634 -16.61 -1.02 32.82
CA ASN A 634 -17.73 -0.37 32.16
C ASN A 634 -17.44 1.02 31.56
N ASP A 635 -16.23 1.23 31.05
CA ASP A 635 -15.85 2.44 30.33
C ASP A 635 -16.25 2.44 28.83
N GLY A 636 -16.55 1.27 28.28
CA GLY A 636 -16.94 1.08 26.88
C GLY A 636 -15.84 0.50 25.97
N THR A 637 -14.69 0.16 26.53
CA THR A 637 -13.61 -0.60 25.89
C THR A 637 -13.65 -2.04 26.39
N CYS A 638 -13.41 -3.02 25.53
CA CYS A 638 -13.43 -4.41 25.99
C CYS A 638 -12.09 -4.78 26.64
N ASP A 639 -12.08 -5.70 27.60
CA ASP A 639 -10.87 -6.13 28.34
C ASP A 639 -9.71 -6.58 27.43
N ALA A 640 -9.98 -6.97 26.18
CA ALA A 640 -8.96 -7.39 25.21
C ALA A 640 -8.24 -6.20 24.52
N MET A 641 -8.87 -5.02 24.56
CA MET A 641 -8.41 -3.76 23.95
C MET A 641 -8.20 -2.66 25.00
N ASP A 642 -8.62 -2.91 26.23
CA ASP A 642 -8.58 -1.96 27.33
C ASP A 642 -7.20 -1.99 28.00
N ASP A 643 -6.59 -0.82 28.12
CA ASP A 643 -5.30 -0.62 28.75
C ASP A 643 -5.40 -0.50 30.29
N ASP A 644 -6.60 -0.37 30.88
CA ASP A 644 -6.90 -0.31 32.32
C ASP A 644 -8.16 -1.13 32.64
N ILE A 645 -8.02 -2.47 32.65
CA ILE A 645 -9.15 -3.41 32.67
C ILE A 645 -10.05 -3.28 33.92
N ASP A 646 -9.53 -2.73 35.02
CA ASP A 646 -10.29 -2.61 36.26
C ASP A 646 -10.68 -1.17 36.64
N GLY A 647 -10.28 -0.20 35.81
CA GLY A 647 -10.66 1.20 35.89
C GLY A 647 -10.14 1.90 37.15
N ASP A 648 -9.02 1.43 37.68
CA ASP A 648 -8.38 2.01 38.87
C ASP A 648 -7.33 3.09 38.54
N THR A 649 -7.25 3.46 37.26
CA THR A 649 -6.39 4.49 36.64
C THR A 649 -4.94 4.09 36.42
N TRP A 650 -4.59 2.84 36.73
CA TRP A 650 -3.28 2.27 36.42
C TRP A 650 -3.38 1.38 35.18
N SER A 651 -2.45 1.55 34.25
CA SER A 651 -2.44 0.66 33.08
C SER A 651 -2.14 -0.79 33.49
N ASN A 652 -2.71 -1.74 32.78
CA ASN A 652 -2.48 -3.18 32.94
C ASN A 652 -0.99 -3.52 32.88
N VAL A 653 -0.24 -2.80 32.03
CA VAL A 653 1.20 -2.95 31.88
C VAL A 653 1.92 -2.43 33.12
N SER A 654 1.57 -1.23 33.59
CA SER A 654 2.11 -0.65 34.82
C SER A 654 1.88 -1.59 35.99
N GLU A 655 0.65 -2.07 36.19
CA GLU A 655 0.33 -2.99 37.28
C GLU A 655 1.09 -4.32 37.21
N LEU A 656 1.22 -4.90 36.01
CA LEU A 656 1.97 -6.13 35.83
C LEU A 656 3.45 -5.95 36.21
N ILE A 657 4.04 -4.80 35.90
CA ILE A 657 5.44 -4.48 36.22
C ILE A 657 5.59 -4.16 37.72
N CYS A 658 4.70 -3.34 38.29
CA CYS A 658 4.65 -2.99 39.71
C CYS A 658 4.21 -4.19 40.60
N GLY A 659 3.89 -5.35 39.99
CA GLY A 659 3.59 -6.60 40.67
C GLY A 659 2.19 -6.67 41.30
N THR A 660 1.26 -5.85 40.79
CA THR A 660 -0.15 -5.78 41.16
C THR A 660 -1.03 -6.53 40.17
N ASP A 661 -2.35 -6.58 40.43
CA ASP A 661 -3.29 -7.50 39.74
C ASP A 661 -4.24 -6.70 38.85
N PRO A 662 -4.05 -6.70 37.51
CA PRO A 662 -4.77 -5.86 36.54
C PRO A 662 -6.23 -6.23 36.29
N TYR A 663 -6.84 -6.91 37.25
CA TYR A 663 -8.23 -7.35 37.21
C TYR A 663 -8.92 -7.09 38.56
N ASN A 664 -8.28 -6.34 39.45
CA ASN A 664 -8.73 -6.11 40.80
C ASN A 664 -8.41 -4.66 41.24
N PRO A 665 -9.40 -3.76 41.24
CA PRO A 665 -9.22 -2.31 41.42
C PRO A 665 -8.92 -1.91 42.88
N LEU A 666 -8.58 -2.90 43.70
CA LEU A 666 -8.09 -2.75 45.06
C LEU A 666 -6.62 -3.15 45.17
N SER A 667 -6.00 -3.50 44.04
CA SER A 667 -4.64 -4.00 43.95
C SER A 667 -3.63 -2.92 43.57
N ILE A 668 -3.96 -1.63 43.56
CA ILE A 668 -3.05 -0.52 43.23
C ILE A 668 -1.58 -0.64 43.71
N PRO A 669 -0.61 -0.18 42.89
CA PRO A 669 0.79 -0.02 43.28
C PRO A 669 0.95 0.77 44.60
N SER A 670 1.96 0.40 45.39
CA SER A 670 2.11 0.88 46.78
C SER A 670 3.08 2.04 46.97
N ALA A 671 3.80 2.42 45.92
CA ALA A 671 4.78 3.48 45.86
C ALA A 671 4.59 4.19 44.51
N ASP A 672 4.45 5.51 44.60
CA ASP A 672 4.16 6.50 43.56
C ASP A 672 4.54 7.82 44.25
N THR A 673 5.84 8.11 44.24
CA THR A 673 6.48 9.07 45.17
C THR A 673 6.16 10.52 44.81
N ASP A 674 6.01 10.85 43.53
CA ASP A 674 5.63 12.18 43.05
C ASP A 674 4.12 12.32 42.73
N SER A 675 3.37 11.20 42.71
CA SER A 675 1.93 11.12 42.43
C SER A 675 1.54 11.44 40.98
N ASP A 676 2.41 11.15 40.01
CA ASP A 676 2.15 11.36 38.59
C ASP A 676 1.36 10.22 37.91
N GLY A 677 1.21 9.08 38.58
CA GLY A 677 0.51 7.89 38.07
C GLY A 677 1.43 6.80 37.52
N MET A 678 2.73 6.90 37.72
CA MET A 678 3.72 5.84 37.54
C MET A 678 4.19 5.35 38.92
N CYS A 679 4.61 4.08 39.01
CA CYS A 679 5.12 3.55 40.26
C CYS A 679 6.64 3.67 40.26
N ASP A 680 7.26 3.87 41.42
CA ASP A 680 8.70 4.07 41.54
C ASP A 680 9.59 2.97 40.88
N ASP A 681 9.04 1.78 40.61
CA ASP A 681 9.79 0.70 39.93
C ASP A 681 9.87 0.90 38.39
N ILE A 682 9.08 1.82 37.81
CA ILE A 682 9.02 2.15 36.38
C ILE A 682 9.07 3.64 36.10
N ASP A 683 8.83 4.46 37.12
CA ASP A 683 9.05 5.90 37.06
C ASP A 683 10.54 6.15 36.82
N MET A 684 10.80 7.17 36.00
CA MET A 684 12.16 7.58 35.68
C MET A 684 12.57 8.81 36.48
N ASP A 685 11.65 9.48 37.19
CA ASP A 685 11.85 10.70 37.98
C ASP A 685 10.97 10.61 39.25
N ASP A 686 11.41 9.77 40.21
CA ASP A 686 10.63 9.34 41.37
C ASP A 686 10.13 10.50 42.27
N ASP A 687 10.79 11.66 42.25
CA ASP A 687 10.40 12.82 43.08
C ASP A 687 9.91 14.05 42.31
N GLY A 688 9.87 13.96 40.97
CA GLY A 688 9.21 14.90 40.08
C GLY A 688 9.90 16.27 39.98
N ASP A 689 11.22 16.31 40.18
CA ASP A 689 11.99 17.54 40.13
C ASP A 689 12.53 17.88 38.72
N GLY A 690 12.35 16.96 37.78
CA GLY A 690 12.72 17.07 36.38
C GLY A 690 14.08 16.46 36.03
N VAL A 691 14.71 15.69 36.93
CA VAL A 691 15.96 14.95 36.72
C VAL A 691 15.70 13.45 36.86
N GLU A 692 16.08 12.67 35.84
CA GLU A 692 15.86 11.22 35.89
C GLU A 692 16.64 10.55 37.04
N ASP A 693 16.09 9.52 37.69
CA ASP A 693 16.66 8.84 38.87
C ASP A 693 18.08 8.29 38.69
N ASN A 694 18.44 7.97 37.45
CA ASN A 694 19.76 7.47 37.08
C ASN A 694 20.80 8.60 36.94
N MET A 695 20.33 9.84 36.78
CA MET A 695 21.07 11.09 36.68
C MET A 695 20.93 11.95 37.95
N ASP A 696 19.98 11.61 38.81
CA ASP A 696 19.74 12.23 40.11
C ASP A 696 20.52 11.51 41.22
N ALA A 697 21.37 12.25 41.94
CA ALA A 697 22.10 11.74 43.09
C ALA A 697 21.21 11.54 44.34
N PHE A 698 20.04 12.18 44.39
CA PHE A 698 19.06 12.13 45.45
C PHE A 698 17.63 11.96 44.90
N PRO A 699 17.31 10.82 44.25
CA PRO A 699 16.06 10.56 43.49
C PRO A 699 14.78 10.44 44.35
N LEU A 700 14.79 10.96 45.58
CA LEU A 700 13.66 10.96 46.51
C LEU A 700 13.61 12.28 47.32
N ASP A 701 14.35 13.30 46.91
CA ASP A 701 14.48 14.62 47.51
C ASP A 701 14.40 15.71 46.42
N ASP A 702 13.16 16.11 46.11
CA ASP A 702 12.76 17.16 45.14
C ASP A 702 13.39 18.56 45.32
N GLN A 703 14.38 18.70 46.18
CA GLN A 703 15.11 19.91 46.56
C GLN A 703 16.62 19.77 46.40
N ALA A 704 17.12 18.64 45.89
CA ALA A 704 18.52 18.38 45.61
C ALA A 704 18.65 17.29 44.54
N TRP A 705 19.41 17.53 43.48
CA TRP A 705 19.62 16.50 42.44
C TRP A 705 21.10 16.22 42.11
N GLN A 706 22.01 17.15 42.42
CA GLN A 706 23.42 17.10 42.01
C GLN A 706 24.37 16.88 43.20
N ASP A 707 25.32 15.95 43.07
CA ASP A 707 26.41 15.66 44.02
C ASP A 707 27.70 15.41 43.21
N THR A 708 28.41 16.50 42.86
CA THR A 708 29.53 16.47 41.90
C THR A 708 30.72 15.66 42.43
N ASP A 709 31.00 15.70 43.74
CA ASP A 709 32.11 14.95 44.34
C ASP A 709 31.71 13.60 44.97
N GLY A 710 30.40 13.31 45.02
CA GLY A 710 29.84 12.05 45.49
C GLY A 710 29.96 11.85 47.00
N ASP A 711 30.08 12.92 47.79
CA ASP A 711 30.22 12.84 49.24
C ASP A 711 28.89 12.70 50.00
N GLY A 712 27.77 12.75 49.26
CA GLY A 712 26.41 12.64 49.75
C GLY A 712 25.87 13.97 50.28
N LYS A 713 26.44 15.09 49.84
CA LYS A 713 25.90 16.44 50.00
C LYS A 713 25.58 17.00 48.61
N ALA A 714 24.57 17.86 48.56
CA ALA A 714 24.14 18.44 47.32
C ALA A 714 24.92 19.71 47.03
N ASP A 715 25.45 19.86 45.83
CA ASP A 715 26.18 21.06 45.36
C ASP A 715 25.30 22.31 45.59
N GLU A 716 24.06 22.22 45.12
CA GLU A 716 23.01 23.16 45.41
C GLU A 716 21.75 22.48 45.94
N THR A 717 21.10 23.16 46.87
CA THR A 717 19.73 22.81 47.27
C THR A 717 18.79 23.89 46.78
N TYR A 718 17.54 23.55 46.54
CA TYR A 718 16.54 24.53 46.11
C TYR A 718 15.27 24.27 46.89
N LYS A 719 14.73 25.34 47.47
CA LYS A 719 13.41 25.30 48.10
C LYS A 719 12.55 26.41 47.53
N PRO A 720 11.45 26.07 46.83
CA PRO A 720 10.46 27.05 46.41
C PRO A 720 9.80 27.68 47.64
N VAL A 721 10.03 28.97 47.87
CA VAL A 721 9.33 29.72 48.92
C VAL A 721 8.24 30.55 48.25
N CYS A 722 6.96 30.29 48.55
CA CYS A 722 5.89 31.07 47.92
C CYS A 722 6.00 32.56 48.22
N CYS A 723 6.13 33.25 47.08
CA CYS A 723 5.56 34.52 46.66
C CYS A 723 6.20 35.79 47.22
N ASN A 724 6.90 36.53 46.36
CA ASN A 724 7.08 37.97 46.49
C ASN A 724 5.70 38.62 46.44
N PHE A 725 5.35 39.30 47.52
CA PHE A 725 4.14 40.09 47.59
C PHE A 725 4.44 41.52 47.17
N GLN A 726 3.77 41.99 46.12
CA GLN A 726 3.76 43.42 45.83
C GLN A 726 2.74 44.10 46.72
N THR A 727 3.17 45.21 47.30
CA THR A 727 2.35 46.02 48.18
C THR A 727 2.06 47.38 47.57
N ASP A 728 0.79 47.76 47.51
CA ASP A 728 0.37 49.13 47.21
C ASP A 728 -0.26 49.74 48.47
N ASP A 729 0.52 50.60 49.13
CA ASP A 729 0.14 51.39 50.30
C ASP A 729 -0.38 52.78 49.90
N PHE A 730 -0.51 53.04 48.59
CA PHE A 730 -0.99 54.29 48.01
C PHE A 730 -0.17 55.54 48.40
N GLU A 731 1.09 55.42 48.80
CA GLU A 731 1.92 56.59 49.12
C GLU A 731 2.41 57.35 47.87
N ASP A 732 2.23 56.80 46.66
CA ASP A 732 2.40 57.52 45.39
C ASP A 732 1.11 58.28 45.00
N PRO A 733 1.12 59.62 45.01
CA PRO A 733 -0.05 60.42 44.67
C PRO A 733 -0.51 60.29 43.20
N ASN A 734 0.28 59.68 42.32
CA ASN A 734 -0.09 59.46 40.91
C ASN A 734 -0.54 58.03 40.58
N LEU A 735 -0.54 57.10 41.55
CA LEU A 735 -0.83 55.67 41.33
C LEU A 735 0.07 55.03 40.24
N ASN A 736 1.33 55.45 40.14
CA ASN A 736 2.23 55.07 39.04
C ASN A 736 3.24 53.97 39.42
N SER A 737 3.28 53.51 40.67
CA SER A 737 4.48 52.82 41.19
C SER A 737 4.38 51.31 41.45
N THR A 738 3.19 50.73 41.55
CA THR A 738 3.06 49.31 41.93
C THR A 738 2.15 48.52 40.98
N PHE A 739 0.87 48.90 40.85
CA PHE A 739 -0.08 48.24 39.94
C PHE A 739 -0.62 49.19 38.87
N GLN A 740 -1.02 48.66 37.71
CA GLN A 740 -1.76 49.42 36.71
C GLN A 740 -3.25 49.44 37.06
N TRP A 741 -3.72 50.60 37.52
CA TRP A 741 -5.09 50.80 37.98
C TRP A 741 -6.02 51.30 36.87
N ASP A 742 -7.15 50.63 36.69
CA ASP A 742 -8.30 51.12 35.92
C ASP A 742 -9.31 51.83 36.83
N LEU A 743 -9.47 53.14 36.62
CA LEU A 743 -10.35 54.01 37.41
C LEU A 743 -11.83 53.98 36.97
N GLY A 744 -12.17 53.22 35.93
CA GLY A 744 -13.55 53.07 35.41
C GLY A 744 -14.15 54.34 34.77
N THR A 745 -15.44 54.28 34.40
CA THR A 745 -16.15 55.34 33.63
C THR A 745 -17.09 56.25 34.46
N GLY A 746 -16.94 56.25 35.79
CA GLY A 746 -17.76 57.03 36.74
C GLY A 746 -17.02 58.16 37.47
N THR A 747 -17.49 58.54 38.67
CA THR A 747 -16.69 59.38 39.60
C THR A 747 -15.54 58.52 40.12
N PRO A 748 -14.27 58.85 39.83
CA PRO A 748 -13.16 57.96 40.15
C PRO A 748 -12.89 57.94 41.66
N TRP A 749 -12.32 56.83 42.10
CA TRP A 749 -11.63 56.76 43.40
C TRP A 749 -10.42 57.68 43.37
N TYR A 750 -10.04 58.24 44.51
CA TYR A 750 -8.93 59.20 44.58
C TYR A 750 -8.12 59.04 45.86
N ASN A 751 -6.84 59.34 45.74
CA ASN A 751 -5.90 59.26 46.84
C ASN A 751 -6.08 60.45 47.80
N GLN A 752 -6.12 60.20 49.11
CA GLN A 752 -6.33 61.23 50.13
C GLN A 752 -5.49 60.97 51.38
N ASN A 753 -5.29 61.98 52.22
CA ASN A 753 -4.38 61.92 53.37
C ASN A 753 -5.00 62.28 54.74
N LEU A 754 -6.32 62.10 54.86
CA LEU A 754 -7.07 62.38 56.09
C LEU A 754 -7.35 61.10 56.89
N THR A 755 -7.55 59.98 56.21
CA THR A 755 -7.90 58.68 56.81
C THR A 755 -7.09 57.58 56.14
N SER A 756 -6.07 57.02 56.78
CA SER A 756 -5.31 55.89 56.24
C SER A 756 -5.20 54.77 57.28
N ASN A 757 -4.96 53.54 56.83
CA ASN A 757 -4.68 52.40 57.68
C ASN A 757 -3.21 52.42 58.11
N SER A 758 -2.32 52.65 57.13
CA SER A 758 -0.89 52.87 57.32
C SER A 758 -0.47 54.15 56.58
N GLY A 759 0.82 54.50 56.61
CA GLY A 759 1.31 55.65 55.85
C GLY A 759 0.62 57.01 56.12
N SER A 760 0.63 57.88 55.11
CA SER A 760 -0.04 59.18 55.07
C SER A 760 -1.23 59.21 54.11
N TYR A 761 -1.35 58.27 53.20
CA TYR A 761 -2.29 58.25 52.09
C TYR A 761 -3.13 56.96 52.10
N SER A 762 -4.33 57.01 51.52
CA SER A 762 -5.12 55.82 51.18
C SER A 762 -6.13 56.18 50.11
N LEU A 763 -6.67 55.18 49.44
CA LEU A 763 -7.60 55.38 48.34
C LEU A 763 -9.05 55.44 48.85
N ARG A 764 -9.75 56.54 48.56
CA ARG A 764 -11.16 56.75 48.92
C ARG A 764 -12.07 56.65 47.71
N SER A 765 -13.25 56.06 47.91
CA SER A 765 -14.32 56.07 46.90
C SER A 765 -14.73 57.48 46.47
N GLY A 766 -15.16 57.59 45.21
CA GLY A 766 -15.66 58.83 44.65
C GLY A 766 -16.93 59.31 45.36
N SER A 767 -17.10 60.62 45.50
CA SER A 767 -18.34 61.18 46.05
C SER A 767 -19.49 61.02 45.05
N ILE A 768 -20.39 60.10 45.34
CA ILE A 768 -21.51 59.70 44.47
C ILE A 768 -22.88 60.10 45.04
N SER A 769 -23.88 60.27 44.16
CA SER A 769 -25.27 60.52 44.54
C SER A 769 -26.02 59.24 44.93
N ASP A 770 -27.17 59.38 45.57
CA ASP A 770 -28.08 58.27 45.88
C ASP A 770 -28.38 57.44 44.60
N SER A 771 -28.42 56.11 44.71
CA SER A 771 -28.54 55.15 43.59
C SER A 771 -27.43 55.22 42.54
N SER A 772 -26.20 55.55 42.95
CA SER A 772 -25.03 55.57 42.07
C SER A 772 -23.92 54.68 42.64
N MET A 773 -22.91 54.39 41.82
CA MET A 773 -21.76 53.58 42.20
C MET A 773 -20.45 54.18 41.71
N SER A 774 -19.35 53.80 42.35
CA SER A 774 -17.98 54.18 41.97
C SER A 774 -17.07 52.96 42.14
N SER A 775 -16.26 52.62 41.14
CA SER A 775 -15.41 51.42 41.15
C SER A 775 -13.97 51.72 40.74
N ILE A 776 -13.07 50.81 41.12
CA ILE A 776 -11.68 50.75 40.67
C ILE A 776 -11.27 49.29 40.50
N SER A 777 -10.42 48.98 39.51
CA SER A 777 -9.92 47.63 39.25
C SER A 777 -8.46 47.58 38.82
N LEU A 778 -7.86 46.39 38.89
CA LEU A 778 -6.53 46.07 38.33
C LEU A 778 -6.54 44.64 37.76
N VAL A 779 -5.56 44.34 36.90
CA VAL A 779 -5.30 42.99 36.37
C VAL A 779 -3.93 42.51 36.88
N ILE A 780 -3.84 41.26 37.32
CA ILE A 780 -2.63 40.64 37.87
C ILE A 780 -2.48 39.20 37.37
N ALA A 781 -1.25 38.77 37.05
CA ALA A 781 -0.89 37.37 36.85
C ALA A 781 -0.22 36.82 38.12
N THR A 782 -0.60 35.61 38.55
CA THR A 782 -0.13 34.98 39.80
C THR A 782 -0.09 33.46 39.66
N GLU A 783 0.82 32.79 40.36
CA GLU A 783 0.91 31.32 40.41
C GLU A 783 -0.02 30.68 41.47
N GLY A 784 -0.77 31.51 42.19
CA GLY A 784 -1.83 31.10 43.12
C GLY A 784 -1.40 31.15 44.59
N ALA A 785 -1.95 32.11 45.34
CA ALA A 785 -1.73 32.27 46.78
C ALA A 785 -2.77 33.22 47.40
N ALA A 786 -2.69 33.43 48.71
CA ALA A 786 -3.57 34.35 49.43
C ALA A 786 -3.16 35.82 49.23
N GLY A 787 -4.04 36.63 48.65
CA GLY A 787 -3.95 38.10 48.63
C GLY A 787 -4.66 38.74 49.82
N SER A 788 -4.37 40.02 50.11
CA SER A 788 -5.10 40.77 51.12
C SER A 788 -5.16 42.28 50.86
N PHE A 789 -6.11 42.97 51.49
CA PHE A 789 -6.16 44.44 51.56
C PHE A 789 -6.81 44.90 52.87
N ALA A 790 -6.46 46.10 53.33
CA ALA A 790 -7.18 46.79 54.38
C ALA A 790 -8.33 47.60 53.78
N PHE A 791 -9.49 47.61 54.43
CA PHE A 791 -10.62 48.44 54.03
C PHE A 791 -11.29 49.10 55.22
N LYS A 792 -11.96 50.22 54.95
CA LYS A 792 -12.81 50.94 55.90
C LYS A 792 -14.11 51.30 55.20
N VAL A 793 -15.23 51.22 55.90
CA VAL A 793 -16.52 51.71 55.41
C VAL A 793 -17.09 52.65 56.48
N ASP A 794 -17.53 53.84 56.07
CA ASP A 794 -18.22 54.77 56.96
C ASP A 794 -19.56 55.13 56.30
N SER A 795 -20.51 54.23 56.49
CA SER A 795 -21.84 54.31 55.90
C SER A 795 -22.94 53.75 56.82
N GLU A 796 -24.15 53.71 56.30
CA GLU A 796 -25.28 53.07 56.95
C GLU A 796 -25.23 51.55 56.84
N SER A 797 -25.38 50.86 57.98
CA SER A 797 -25.36 49.40 58.02
C SER A 797 -26.54 48.81 57.23
N ASN A 798 -26.22 47.96 56.25
CA ASN A 798 -27.11 47.32 55.28
C ASN A 798 -27.71 48.23 54.19
N TYR A 799 -27.13 49.40 53.91
CA TYR A 799 -27.63 50.32 52.89
C TYR A 799 -26.58 50.65 51.83
N ASP A 800 -25.44 51.21 52.22
CA ASP A 800 -24.34 51.48 51.28
C ASP A 800 -23.23 50.45 51.46
N PHE A 801 -22.78 49.87 50.35
CA PHE A 801 -21.89 48.72 50.35
C PHE A 801 -20.57 48.99 49.64
N LEU A 802 -19.47 48.55 50.25
CA LEU A 802 -18.25 48.20 49.54
C LEU A 802 -18.34 46.73 49.12
N GLU A 803 -18.18 46.45 47.83
CA GLU A 803 -18.23 45.12 47.24
C GLU A 803 -16.89 44.81 46.56
N PHE A 804 -16.38 43.60 46.76
CA PHE A 804 -15.13 43.13 46.17
C PHE A 804 -15.39 41.97 45.21
N TYR A 805 -14.77 42.01 44.03
CA TYR A 805 -14.95 41.05 42.95
C TYR A 805 -13.60 40.49 42.48
N ILE A 806 -13.60 39.21 42.09
CA ILE A 806 -12.53 38.52 41.36
C ILE A 806 -13.16 37.97 40.07
N ASP A 807 -12.60 38.33 38.91
CA ASP A 807 -13.06 37.89 37.58
C ASP A 807 -14.55 38.09 37.32
N GLY A 808 -15.09 39.20 37.83
CA GLY A 808 -16.50 39.54 37.70
C GLY A 808 -17.43 38.86 38.71
N THR A 809 -16.96 37.91 39.51
CA THR A 809 -17.72 37.25 40.58
C THR A 809 -17.56 37.99 41.90
N GLN A 810 -18.67 38.30 42.57
CA GLN A 810 -18.64 38.99 43.87
C GLN A 810 -18.17 38.04 44.97
N VAL A 811 -17.07 38.39 45.63
CA VAL A 811 -16.47 37.59 46.71
C VAL A 811 -17.03 37.99 48.07
N GLU A 812 -17.14 39.30 48.34
CA GLU A 812 -17.55 39.80 49.66
C GLU A 812 -18.24 41.17 49.57
N SER A 813 -19.02 41.53 50.61
CA SER A 813 -19.57 42.89 50.74
C SER A 813 -19.70 43.40 52.17
N TRP A 814 -19.49 44.71 52.36
CA TRP A 814 -19.46 45.36 53.66
C TRP A 814 -20.26 46.66 53.70
N SER A 815 -21.00 46.89 54.77
CA SER A 815 -21.79 48.12 54.99
C SER A 815 -21.80 48.52 56.47
N GLY A 816 -21.95 49.81 56.75
CA GLY A 816 -21.95 50.35 58.12
C GLY A 816 -20.70 51.18 58.46
N ASP A 817 -20.52 51.45 59.76
CA ASP A 817 -19.34 52.11 60.32
C ASP A 817 -18.33 51.04 60.75
N ILE A 818 -17.57 50.55 59.77
CA ILE A 818 -16.51 49.55 59.91
C ILE A 818 -15.19 50.31 59.95
N ASP A 819 -14.49 50.21 61.08
CA ASP A 819 -13.12 50.73 61.18
C ASP A 819 -12.15 49.85 60.39
N TRP A 820 -10.95 50.36 60.12
CA TRP A 820 -9.96 49.64 59.30
C TRP A 820 -9.84 48.16 59.67
N THR A 821 -10.12 47.31 58.69
CA THR A 821 -10.16 45.85 58.81
C THR A 821 -9.45 45.24 57.61
N ASN A 822 -8.67 44.20 57.83
CA ASN A 822 -8.03 43.47 56.73
C ASN A 822 -8.94 42.34 56.23
N HIS A 823 -9.01 42.20 54.91
CA HIS A 823 -9.64 41.08 54.23
C HIS A 823 -8.57 40.30 53.45
N SER A 824 -8.65 38.97 53.52
CA SER A 824 -7.79 38.05 52.77
C SER A 824 -8.64 37.19 51.85
N PHE A 825 -8.11 36.86 50.68
CA PHE A 825 -8.79 36.09 49.63
C PHE A 825 -7.77 35.22 48.90
N MET A 826 -8.22 34.15 48.25
CA MET A 826 -7.35 33.26 47.47
C MET A 826 -7.42 33.62 45.99
N LEU A 827 -6.28 33.55 45.32
CA LEU A 827 -6.18 33.55 43.86
C LEU A 827 -5.63 32.19 43.41
N THR A 828 -6.14 31.67 42.31
CA THR A 828 -5.59 30.48 41.65
C THR A 828 -4.42 30.90 40.75
N GLN A 829 -3.73 29.93 40.16
CA GLN A 829 -2.77 30.20 39.11
C GLN A 829 -3.47 30.82 37.89
N GLY A 830 -2.87 31.82 37.26
CA GLY A 830 -3.37 32.49 36.07
C GLY A 830 -3.56 34.02 36.23
N THR A 831 -4.24 34.62 35.24
CA THR A 831 -4.48 36.07 35.19
C THR A 831 -5.86 36.40 35.76
N HIS A 832 -5.90 37.27 36.77
CA HIS A 832 -7.11 37.66 37.49
C HIS A 832 -7.38 39.18 37.42
N THR A 833 -8.65 39.55 37.36
CA THR A 833 -9.13 40.94 37.46
C THR A 833 -9.76 41.19 38.83
N LEU A 834 -9.14 42.05 39.64
CA LEU A 834 -9.64 42.45 40.96
C LEU A 834 -10.40 43.77 40.86
N ARG A 835 -11.60 43.86 41.43
CA ARG A 835 -12.43 45.09 41.38
C ARG A 835 -13.11 45.40 42.71
N TRP A 836 -12.98 46.66 43.16
CA TRP A 836 -13.68 47.22 44.31
C TRP A 836 -14.76 48.20 43.87
N THR A 837 -15.96 48.08 44.42
CA THR A 837 -17.12 48.92 44.07
C THR A 837 -17.79 49.47 45.32
N TYR A 838 -18.01 50.79 45.39
CA TYR A 838 -18.85 51.42 46.40
C TYR A 838 -20.21 51.80 45.83
N ASN A 839 -21.30 51.27 46.39
CA ASN A 839 -22.68 51.49 45.97
C ASN A 839 -23.47 52.27 47.01
N LYS A 840 -24.23 53.28 46.58
CA LYS A 840 -25.08 54.10 47.45
C LYS A 840 -26.57 53.83 47.28
N ASP A 841 -27.30 53.73 48.40
CA ASP A 841 -28.74 53.52 48.50
C ASP A 841 -29.58 54.77 48.14
N VAL A 842 -30.90 54.76 48.39
CA VAL A 842 -31.85 55.77 47.88
C VAL A 842 -32.20 56.96 48.80
N THR A 843 -31.94 57.01 50.11
CA THR A 843 -32.65 58.06 50.90
C THR A 843 -32.17 58.45 52.31
N VAL A 844 -31.15 57.85 52.89
CA VAL A 844 -30.66 58.25 54.23
C VAL A 844 -29.13 58.38 54.18
N SER A 845 -28.56 59.28 54.99
CA SER A 845 -27.13 59.54 55.04
C SER A 845 -26.72 59.62 56.51
N ASN A 846 -25.87 58.70 56.93
CA ASN A 846 -25.30 58.61 58.26
C ASN A 846 -23.90 58.00 58.13
N GLY A 847 -22.90 58.70 58.65
CA GLY A 847 -21.51 58.44 58.31
C GLY A 847 -20.99 59.41 57.24
N LEU A 848 -19.95 58.99 56.51
CA LEU A 848 -19.31 59.77 55.44
C LEU A 848 -19.72 59.32 54.03
N ASP A 849 -20.64 58.37 53.93
CA ASP A 849 -21.10 57.69 52.71
C ASP A 849 -19.90 57.35 51.80
N ALA A 850 -18.91 56.64 52.35
CA ALA A 850 -17.70 56.29 51.63
C ALA A 850 -17.04 55.00 52.11
N ALA A 851 -16.21 54.46 51.23
CA ALA A 851 -15.31 53.36 51.50
C ALA A 851 -13.87 53.78 51.19
N TRP A 852 -12.93 53.12 51.86
CA TRP A 852 -11.51 53.25 51.62
C TRP A 852 -10.88 51.88 51.48
N ILE A 853 -9.81 51.80 50.68
CA ILE A 853 -8.91 50.67 50.61
C ILE A 853 -7.47 51.16 50.83
N ASP A 854 -6.67 50.33 51.46
CA ASP A 854 -5.27 50.62 51.83
C ASP A 854 -4.49 49.30 52.00
N ASP A 855 -3.15 49.38 52.02
CA ASP A 855 -2.25 48.23 52.23
C ASP A 855 -2.64 46.97 51.44
N ILE A 856 -2.73 47.10 50.11
CA ILE A 856 -3.02 45.96 49.23
C ILE A 856 -1.76 45.12 49.10
N VAL A 857 -1.87 43.81 49.32
CA VAL A 857 -0.76 42.85 49.29
C VAL A 857 -1.17 41.71 48.35
N LEU A 858 -0.51 41.60 47.20
CA LEU A 858 -0.82 40.58 46.18
C LEU A 858 0.40 39.73 45.83
N PRO A 859 0.24 38.40 45.66
CA PRO A 859 1.33 37.52 45.21
C PRO A 859 1.67 37.80 43.74
N THR A 860 2.96 37.97 43.42
CA THR A 860 3.40 38.40 42.07
C THR A 860 4.54 37.59 41.44
N SER A 861 5.37 36.87 42.20
CA SER A 861 6.39 35.95 41.64
C SER A 861 6.98 35.01 42.70
N LEU A 862 7.51 33.85 42.31
CA LEU A 862 8.30 32.95 43.18
C LEU A 862 9.75 33.46 43.32
N TYR A 863 10.44 33.11 44.41
CA TYR A 863 11.91 33.15 44.46
C TYR A 863 12.45 31.88 45.11
N MET A 864 13.53 31.36 44.53
CA MET A 864 14.24 30.18 45.02
C MET A 864 15.05 30.55 46.27
N THR A 865 15.07 29.69 47.28
CA THR A 865 16.08 29.74 48.35
C THR A 865 16.97 28.52 48.26
N ASN A 866 18.24 28.66 48.63
CA ASN A 866 19.20 27.55 48.70
C ASN A 866 19.49 27.22 50.18
N PRO A 867 18.65 26.39 50.84
CA PRO A 867 18.76 26.10 52.27
C PRO A 867 19.94 25.18 52.62
N GLU A 868 20.67 25.46 53.70
CA GLU A 868 21.76 24.57 54.18
C GLU A 868 21.36 23.09 54.38
N ILE A 869 20.07 22.80 54.56
CA ILE A 869 19.52 21.45 54.63
C ILE A 869 18.13 21.44 53.96
N THR A 870 17.86 20.50 53.06
CA THR A 870 16.53 20.26 52.44
C THR A 870 15.51 19.79 53.47
N ASP A 871 14.22 19.78 53.10
CA ASP A 871 13.17 19.22 53.97
C ASP A 871 13.28 17.70 54.17
N PHE A 872 14.02 17.01 53.30
CA PHE A 872 14.28 15.56 53.34
C PHE A 872 15.59 15.21 54.07
N GLY A 873 16.45 16.21 54.31
CA GLY A 873 17.60 16.09 55.21
C GLY A 873 18.96 16.05 54.51
N THR A 874 19.01 16.37 53.22
CA THR A 874 20.22 16.52 52.41
C THR A 874 20.90 17.85 52.73
N TYR A 875 22.23 17.85 52.85
CA TYR A 875 23.02 19.03 53.25
C TYR A 875 23.66 19.66 52.02
N ARG A 876 23.84 20.98 52.02
CA ARG A 876 24.54 21.70 50.95
C ARG A 876 26.07 21.60 51.06
N ASP A 877 26.75 21.41 49.94
CA ASP A 877 28.20 21.51 49.81
C ASP A 877 28.68 22.96 49.52
N HIS A 878 29.98 23.22 49.71
CA HIS A 878 30.62 24.55 49.58
C HIS A 878 32.03 24.47 48.94
N ASP A 879 32.33 23.32 48.36
CA ASP A 879 33.60 22.91 47.76
C ASP A 879 33.24 21.75 46.81
N ASP A 880 32.42 22.08 45.81
CA ASP A 880 31.58 21.14 45.06
C ASP A 880 32.40 20.12 44.24
N ASP A 881 33.65 20.45 43.90
CA ASP A 881 34.60 19.57 43.21
C ASP A 881 35.76 19.08 44.11
N ASN A 882 35.84 19.59 45.34
CA ASN A 882 36.77 19.19 46.40
C ASN A 882 38.27 19.36 46.01
N ASP A 883 38.58 20.28 45.11
CA ASP A 883 39.94 20.58 44.66
C ASP A 883 40.76 21.35 45.74
N GLY A 884 40.04 21.89 46.74
CA GLY A 884 40.55 22.62 47.88
C GLY A 884 40.45 24.15 47.77
N VAL A 885 39.74 24.67 46.77
CA VAL A 885 39.35 26.06 46.57
C VAL A 885 37.84 26.15 46.69
N LEU A 886 37.35 26.83 47.75
CA LEU A 886 35.90 27.01 47.96
C LEU A 886 35.26 27.74 46.77
N ASP A 887 34.05 27.32 46.38
CA ASP A 887 33.30 27.81 45.21
C ASP A 887 33.26 29.34 45.09
N ASP A 888 33.08 30.05 46.21
CA ASP A 888 33.06 31.53 46.28
C ASP A 888 34.37 32.21 45.81
N SER A 889 35.45 31.44 45.69
CA SER A 889 36.80 31.87 45.33
C SER A 889 37.37 31.09 44.14
N ASP A 890 36.58 30.21 43.54
CA ASP A 890 36.90 29.48 42.33
C ASP A 890 36.20 30.13 41.12
N HIS A 891 36.92 30.30 40.01
CA HIS A 891 36.30 30.73 38.76
C HIS A 891 35.55 29.58 38.07
N PHE A 892 35.89 28.33 38.40
CA PHE A 892 35.29 27.10 37.90
C PHE A 892 34.97 26.13 39.06
N PRO A 893 33.97 26.44 39.91
CA PRO A 893 33.68 25.69 41.15
C PRO A 893 33.26 24.22 41.05
N LEU A 894 33.17 23.68 39.83
CA LEU A 894 32.68 22.33 39.55
C LEU A 894 33.71 21.50 38.77
N ASP A 895 34.93 22.02 38.59
CA ASP A 895 36.01 21.37 37.85
C ASP A 895 37.26 21.30 38.72
N ASP A 896 37.50 20.11 39.29
CA ASP A 896 38.60 19.87 40.22
C ASP A 896 40.02 20.03 39.63
N THR A 897 40.09 20.36 38.34
CA THR A 897 41.33 20.57 37.60
C THR A 897 41.63 22.03 37.27
N GLU A 898 40.69 22.97 37.43
CA GLU A 898 40.83 24.35 36.96
C GLU A 898 40.27 25.39 37.91
N SER A 899 40.96 26.53 38.02
CA SER A 899 40.54 27.66 38.86
C SER A 899 40.89 29.04 38.28
N SER A 900 41.38 29.10 37.03
CA SER A 900 41.96 30.27 36.37
C SER A 900 41.44 30.46 34.93
N ASP A 901 41.31 31.72 34.53
CA ASP A 901 40.85 32.21 33.21
C ASP A 901 41.75 33.40 32.82
N TRP A 902 42.71 33.17 31.93
CA TRP A 902 43.87 34.03 31.69
C TRP A 902 43.57 35.23 30.81
N ASP A 903 42.76 35.04 29.77
CA ASP A 903 42.37 36.09 28.84
C ASP A 903 41.08 36.82 29.28
N GLY A 904 40.33 36.22 30.21
CA GLY A 904 39.19 36.79 30.92
C GLY A 904 37.87 36.67 30.15
N ASP A 905 37.76 35.73 29.23
CA ASP A 905 36.58 35.49 28.41
C ASP A 905 35.52 34.60 29.07
N GLY A 906 35.90 33.93 30.17
CA GLY A 906 35.04 33.07 30.97
C GLY A 906 35.16 31.57 30.67
N LEU A 907 36.08 31.15 29.80
CA LEU A 907 36.54 29.76 29.67
C LEU A 907 37.81 29.55 30.50
N GLY A 908 37.95 28.37 31.13
CA GLY A 908 39.10 28.09 31.99
C GLY A 908 40.31 27.71 31.15
N ASP A 909 41.53 28.00 31.60
CA ASP A 909 42.77 27.78 30.83
C ASP A 909 42.98 26.29 30.40
N ASN A 910 42.27 25.34 31.01
CA ASN A 910 42.28 23.92 30.60
C ASN A 910 41.36 23.61 29.39
N SER A 911 40.43 24.51 29.09
CA SER A 911 39.29 24.35 28.18
C SER A 911 39.15 25.49 27.17
N ASP A 912 39.79 26.64 27.43
CA ASP A 912 40.08 27.64 26.41
C ASP A 912 41.11 27.03 25.46
N TYR A 913 40.85 27.25 24.17
CA TYR A 913 41.66 26.71 23.10
C TYR A 913 42.50 27.79 22.45
N ASP A 914 42.37 29.08 22.77
CA ASP A 914 43.24 30.15 22.29
C ASP A 914 43.52 31.13 23.44
N ASP A 915 44.28 30.63 24.41
CA ASP A 915 44.57 31.26 25.72
C ASP A 915 45.15 32.69 25.63
N ASP A 916 45.60 33.14 24.45
CA ASP A 916 46.15 34.49 24.22
C ASP A 916 45.45 35.33 23.13
N ASN A 917 44.49 34.72 22.43
CA ASN A 917 43.57 35.30 21.46
C ASN A 917 44.26 35.89 20.21
N ASP A 918 45.26 35.19 19.67
CA ASP A 918 45.96 35.59 18.44
C ASP A 918 45.41 34.98 17.15
N GLY A 919 44.42 34.09 17.30
CA GLY A 919 43.71 33.43 16.23
C GLY A 919 44.26 32.06 15.87
N TRP A 920 45.23 31.53 16.62
CA TRP A 920 45.68 30.15 16.53
C TRP A 920 45.40 29.41 17.82
N ILE A 921 44.76 28.25 17.73
CA ILE A 921 44.40 27.49 18.92
C ILE A 921 45.63 26.80 19.55
N ASP A 922 45.71 26.77 20.87
CA ASP A 922 46.83 26.34 21.72
C ASP A 922 47.37 24.96 21.37
N ILE A 923 46.47 24.04 21.02
CA ILE A 923 46.84 22.70 20.59
C ILE A 923 47.55 22.70 19.24
N ILE A 924 47.10 23.52 18.29
CA ILE A 924 47.70 23.67 16.97
C ILE A 924 49.03 24.40 17.11
N GLU A 925 49.08 25.47 17.90
CA GLU A 925 50.32 26.17 18.21
C GLU A 925 51.38 25.24 18.82
N SER A 926 50.99 24.45 19.82
CA SER A 926 51.88 23.48 20.45
C SER A 926 52.36 22.39 19.47
N GLN A 927 51.50 21.96 18.53
CA GLN A 927 51.84 20.97 17.50
C GLN A 927 52.74 21.54 16.40
N CYS A 928 52.49 22.78 15.96
CA CYS A 928 53.28 23.53 14.98
C CYS A 928 54.57 24.11 15.60
N GLY A 929 54.71 24.05 16.93
CA GLY A 929 55.90 24.44 17.69
C GLY A 929 55.98 25.92 18.03
N THR A 930 54.85 26.62 18.06
CA THR A 930 54.67 28.00 18.52
C THR A 930 54.14 28.07 19.97
N ASP A 931 53.84 29.25 20.52
CA ASP A 931 53.74 29.48 21.98
C ASP A 931 52.33 29.98 22.37
N PRO A 932 51.45 29.10 22.90
CA PRO A 932 50.01 29.31 23.16
C PRO A 932 49.62 30.49 24.05
N MET A 933 50.59 31.05 24.78
CA MET A 933 50.36 32.09 25.78
C MET A 933 51.01 33.43 25.35
N ASN A 934 51.44 33.52 24.09
CA ASN A 934 52.09 34.67 23.49
C ASN A 934 51.73 34.91 22.00
N ASN A 935 50.78 35.84 21.81
CA ASN A 935 50.15 36.31 20.56
C ASN A 935 51.00 36.86 19.40
N THR A 936 52.30 36.58 19.38
CA THR A 936 53.23 37.00 18.33
C THR A 936 54.04 35.84 17.76
N SER A 937 53.72 34.62 18.16
CA SER A 937 54.40 33.40 17.76
C SER A 937 53.42 32.56 16.92
N ILE A 938 53.31 32.77 15.61
CA ILE A 938 52.28 32.10 14.78
C ILE A 938 52.86 31.05 13.80
N PRO A 939 52.13 29.94 13.50
CA PRO A 939 52.52 28.87 12.55
C PRO A 939 52.73 29.29 11.08
N SER A 940 53.31 28.40 10.25
CA SER A 940 53.45 28.56 8.78
C SER A 940 52.36 27.76 8.06
N ASP A 941 51.76 28.35 7.02
CA ASP A 941 50.49 27.91 6.40
C ASP A 941 50.52 28.31 4.90
N PHE A 942 50.68 27.33 4.01
CA PHE A 942 51.02 27.50 2.59
C PHE A 942 49.80 27.87 1.74
N ASP A 943 48.69 27.19 1.95
CA ASP A 943 47.43 27.42 1.25
C ASP A 943 46.55 28.48 1.94
N GLN A 944 46.89 28.88 3.17
CA GLN A 944 46.27 29.90 4.02
C GLN A 944 44.91 29.48 4.60
N ASP A 945 44.71 28.20 4.88
CA ASP A 945 43.47 27.67 5.45
C ASP A 945 43.42 27.65 6.98
N SER A 946 44.49 28.11 7.64
CA SER A 946 44.66 28.15 9.10
C SER A 946 44.94 26.80 9.77
N VAL A 947 45.34 25.79 8.99
CA VAL A 947 46.14 24.65 9.44
C VAL A 947 47.60 24.94 9.07
N CYS A 948 48.56 24.37 9.80
CA CYS A 948 49.98 24.65 9.52
C CYS A 948 50.60 23.52 8.70
N ASP A 949 51.51 23.83 7.76
CA ASP A 949 52.16 22.90 6.81
C ASP A 949 52.77 21.62 7.44
N VAL A 950 52.92 21.59 8.76
CA VAL A 950 53.53 20.46 9.49
C VAL A 950 52.51 19.40 9.89
N ILE A 951 51.23 19.79 9.99
CA ILE A 951 50.11 18.93 10.37
C ILE A 951 48.93 19.05 9.41
N ASP A 952 48.99 20.00 8.49
CA ASP A 952 48.09 20.10 7.36
C ASP A 952 48.26 18.83 6.51
N PRO A 953 47.17 18.07 6.33
CA PRO A 953 47.23 16.88 5.53
C PRO A 953 47.19 17.16 4.04
N ASP A 954 46.92 18.38 3.53
CA ASP A 954 46.85 18.73 2.09
C ASP A 954 47.34 20.18 1.89
N ASP A 955 48.66 20.34 1.81
CA ASP A 955 49.39 21.61 1.88
C ASP A 955 49.10 22.55 0.69
N ASP A 956 48.48 22.09 -0.40
CA ASP A 956 48.12 22.95 -1.54
C ASP A 956 46.65 22.94 -1.98
N ASN A 957 45.84 22.14 -1.28
CA ASN A 957 44.38 22.13 -1.30
C ASN A 957 43.80 21.78 -2.68
N ASP A 958 44.47 20.88 -3.39
CA ASP A 958 43.94 20.30 -4.63
C ASP A 958 42.99 19.11 -4.37
N GLY A 959 42.85 18.73 -3.10
CA GLY A 959 41.93 17.71 -2.62
C GLY A 959 42.59 16.36 -2.39
N TYR A 960 43.92 16.24 -2.55
CA TYR A 960 44.69 15.05 -2.26
C TYR A 960 45.61 15.25 -1.05
N PRO A 961 45.50 14.42 -0.01
CA PRO A 961 46.36 14.59 1.15
C PRO A 961 47.84 14.40 0.81
N ASP A 962 48.74 15.26 1.27
CA ASP A 962 50.21 15.22 1.23
C ASP A 962 50.87 13.86 1.40
N THR A 963 50.25 12.97 2.16
CA THR A 963 50.75 11.61 2.39
C THR A 963 50.48 10.67 1.22
N GLU A 964 49.44 10.96 0.46
CA GLU A 964 48.95 10.25 -0.73
C GLU A 964 49.19 11.06 -2.03
N ASP A 965 49.57 12.34 -1.89
CA ASP A 965 50.00 13.22 -2.95
C ASP A 965 51.52 13.09 -3.17
N SER A 966 51.90 12.66 -4.37
CA SER A 966 53.30 12.53 -4.77
C SER A 966 53.98 13.89 -5.03
N PHE A 967 53.21 14.96 -5.19
CA PHE A 967 53.65 16.35 -5.32
C PHE A 967 52.85 17.34 -4.44
N PRO A 968 52.99 17.31 -3.10
CA PRO A 968 52.22 18.06 -2.08
C PRO A 968 52.23 19.61 -2.12
N PHE A 969 52.89 20.19 -3.12
CA PHE A 969 52.99 21.64 -3.29
C PHE A 969 52.75 22.07 -4.75
N ASN A 970 52.24 21.15 -5.57
CA ASN A 970 51.83 21.40 -6.93
C ASN A 970 50.41 20.88 -7.19
N SER A 971 49.45 21.76 -6.93
CA SER A 971 47.99 21.62 -7.03
C SER A 971 47.40 21.20 -8.40
N THR A 972 48.20 20.62 -9.31
CA THR A 972 47.82 20.20 -10.66
C THR A 972 48.33 18.79 -11.00
N GLU A 973 49.16 18.19 -10.16
CA GLU A 973 49.70 16.84 -10.34
C GLU A 973 49.83 16.23 -8.95
N TRP A 974 49.13 15.13 -8.68
CA TRP A 974 49.13 14.51 -7.35
C TRP A 974 49.37 13.00 -7.36
N VAL A 975 49.13 12.33 -8.49
CA VAL A 975 49.43 10.89 -8.69
C VAL A 975 50.65 10.73 -9.61
N ASP A 976 51.55 9.83 -9.21
CA ASP A 976 52.71 9.34 -9.96
C ASP A 976 52.67 7.80 -9.90
N THR A 977 51.84 7.20 -10.77
CA THR A 977 51.40 5.80 -10.66
C THR A 977 52.57 4.81 -10.78
N ASP A 978 53.50 5.03 -11.70
CA ASP A 978 54.70 4.19 -11.83
C ASP A 978 55.89 4.66 -10.96
N SER A 979 55.74 5.80 -10.28
CA SER A 979 56.73 6.43 -9.41
C SER A 979 58.03 6.81 -10.12
N ASP A 980 57.99 7.16 -11.41
CA ASP A 980 59.17 7.58 -12.15
C ASP A 980 59.58 9.05 -11.88
N GLY A 981 58.69 9.81 -11.22
CA GLY A 981 58.86 11.20 -10.84
C GLY A 981 58.24 12.21 -11.82
N ILE A 982 57.39 11.75 -12.74
CA ILE A 982 56.54 12.54 -13.63
C ILE A 982 55.09 12.25 -13.23
N GLY A 983 54.31 13.28 -12.88
CA GLY A 983 52.90 13.05 -12.55
C GLY A 983 52.11 12.61 -13.79
N ASN A 984 51.12 11.74 -13.60
CA ASN A 984 50.32 11.09 -14.65
C ASN A 984 49.77 12.07 -15.69
N ASN A 985 49.37 13.28 -15.29
CA ASN A 985 48.88 14.32 -16.23
C ASN A 985 49.91 14.74 -17.30
N LEU A 986 51.19 14.45 -17.11
CA LEU A 986 52.29 14.73 -18.02
C LEU A 986 52.95 13.47 -18.60
N ASP A 987 52.75 12.30 -17.98
CA ASP A 987 53.19 11.02 -18.52
C ASP A 987 52.26 10.53 -19.65
N LEU A 988 52.71 9.55 -20.43
CA LEU A 988 51.99 8.99 -21.59
C LEU A 988 51.79 7.48 -21.50
N ASP A 989 52.23 6.89 -20.40
CA ASP A 989 52.30 5.46 -20.06
C ASP A 989 52.43 5.42 -18.53
N ASP A 990 51.32 5.80 -17.87
CA ASP A 990 51.25 6.20 -16.46
C ASP A 990 51.63 5.06 -15.49
N ASP A 991 51.55 3.80 -15.91
CA ASP A 991 51.92 2.63 -15.11
C ASP A 991 53.16 1.86 -15.64
N ASN A 992 53.66 2.25 -16.82
CA ASN A 992 54.89 1.75 -17.45
C ASN A 992 54.86 0.25 -17.78
N ASP A 993 53.69 -0.29 -18.06
CA ASP A 993 53.51 -1.68 -18.48
C ASP A 993 53.95 -1.92 -19.95
N GLY A 994 54.09 -0.83 -20.70
CA GLY A 994 54.53 -0.78 -22.08
C GLY A 994 53.44 -0.45 -23.11
N PHE A 995 52.21 -0.17 -22.67
CA PHE A 995 51.11 0.38 -23.46
C PHE A 995 50.87 1.86 -23.08
N ASN A 996 50.64 2.71 -24.08
CA ASN A 996 50.41 4.13 -23.81
C ASN A 996 48.96 4.34 -23.36
N ASP A 997 48.70 5.23 -22.39
CA ASP A 997 47.37 5.49 -21.79
C ASP A 997 46.21 5.64 -22.81
N THR A 998 46.51 6.14 -24.00
CA THR A 998 45.51 6.32 -25.07
C THR A 998 45.08 5.02 -25.78
N ALA A 999 45.79 3.93 -25.52
CA ALA A 999 45.60 2.61 -26.11
C ALA A 999 45.52 1.52 -25.03
N ASP A 1000 45.42 1.94 -23.77
CA ASP A 1000 45.36 1.11 -22.57
C ASP A 1000 44.02 1.40 -21.90
N ALA A 1001 43.21 0.36 -21.67
CA ALA A 1001 41.91 0.52 -21.02
C ALA A 1001 42.04 0.79 -19.51
N PHE A 1002 43.17 0.40 -18.91
CA PHE A 1002 43.51 0.64 -17.51
C PHE A 1002 44.88 1.32 -17.38
N PRO A 1003 45.02 2.59 -17.82
CA PRO A 1003 46.31 3.28 -17.88
C PRO A 1003 47.11 3.37 -16.58
N LEU A 1004 46.48 3.04 -15.45
CA LEU A 1004 47.06 3.16 -14.12
C LEU A 1004 47.33 1.80 -13.44
N ASN A 1005 47.05 0.68 -14.11
CA ASN A 1005 47.22 -0.66 -13.55
C ASN A 1005 48.20 -1.48 -14.40
N PRO A 1006 49.47 -1.63 -13.96
CA PRO A 1006 50.50 -2.23 -14.80
C PRO A 1006 50.39 -3.75 -15.00
N ALA A 1007 49.28 -4.35 -14.56
CA ALA A 1007 48.94 -5.75 -14.77
C ALA A 1007 47.81 -5.93 -15.79
N GLU A 1008 47.10 -4.88 -16.17
CA GLU A 1008 45.85 -4.87 -16.92
C GLU A 1008 45.93 -3.79 -17.97
N TRP A 1009 45.69 -4.13 -19.23
CA TRP A 1009 45.75 -3.15 -20.32
C TRP A 1009 44.58 -3.27 -21.31
N ASP A 1010 43.79 -4.35 -21.18
CA ASP A 1010 42.65 -4.71 -22.03
C ASP A 1010 41.39 -4.88 -21.16
N ASP A 1011 40.28 -4.26 -21.60
CA ASP A 1011 38.90 -4.30 -21.06
C ASP A 1011 38.00 -4.73 -22.23
N LEU A 1012 37.85 -6.04 -22.42
CA LEU A 1012 37.28 -6.54 -23.67
C LEU A 1012 35.78 -6.27 -23.82
N ASP A 1013 35.05 -6.28 -22.71
CA ASP A 1013 33.60 -6.11 -22.65
C ASP A 1013 33.16 -4.69 -22.27
N GLY A 1014 34.07 -3.91 -21.67
CA GLY A 1014 33.84 -2.52 -21.29
C GLY A 1014 33.07 -2.35 -19.98
N ASP A 1015 33.05 -3.37 -19.12
CA ASP A 1015 32.40 -3.31 -17.80
C ASP A 1015 33.26 -2.57 -16.75
N GLY A 1016 34.56 -2.40 -17.04
CA GLY A 1016 35.52 -1.70 -16.21
C GLY A 1016 36.32 -2.58 -15.25
N ILE A 1017 36.33 -3.90 -15.46
CA ILE A 1017 37.23 -4.87 -14.82
C ILE A 1017 38.26 -5.34 -15.88
N GLY A 1018 39.54 -5.43 -15.51
CA GLY A 1018 40.56 -5.89 -16.47
C GLY A 1018 40.39 -7.37 -16.79
N SER A 1019 40.55 -7.74 -18.06
CA SER A 1019 40.33 -9.10 -18.60
C SER A 1019 41.32 -10.18 -18.11
N ASN A 1020 41.84 -10.03 -16.89
CA ASN A 1020 42.67 -11.00 -16.19
C ASN A 1020 42.21 -11.21 -14.73
N GLU A 1021 41.38 -10.30 -14.20
CA GLU A 1021 40.63 -10.38 -12.95
C GLU A 1021 39.13 -10.52 -13.21
N ASP A 1022 38.66 -10.10 -14.38
CA ASP A 1022 37.34 -10.46 -14.86
C ASP A 1022 37.26 -11.98 -15.06
N SER A 1023 36.06 -12.49 -14.87
CA SER A 1023 35.74 -13.90 -14.99
C SER A 1023 34.82 -14.18 -16.17
N ASP A 1024 34.48 -13.15 -16.96
CA ASP A 1024 33.65 -13.14 -18.17
C ASP A 1024 34.22 -12.03 -19.10
N ASP A 1025 35.46 -12.24 -19.54
CA ASP A 1025 36.36 -11.23 -20.11
C ASP A 1025 35.77 -10.48 -21.32
N ASP A 1026 34.79 -11.05 -22.02
CA ASP A 1026 34.09 -10.45 -23.16
C ASP A 1026 32.61 -10.08 -22.90
N GLY A 1027 32.08 -10.43 -21.73
CA GLY A 1027 30.80 -9.95 -21.20
C GLY A 1027 29.59 -10.43 -21.96
N ASP A 1028 29.67 -11.59 -22.60
CA ASP A 1028 28.53 -12.20 -23.27
C ASP A 1028 27.66 -13.07 -22.34
N GLY A 1029 28.10 -13.23 -21.09
CA GLY A 1029 27.37 -13.87 -20.00
C GLY A 1029 27.85 -15.30 -19.70
N VAL A 1030 28.93 -15.76 -20.33
CA VAL A 1030 29.56 -17.06 -20.08
C VAL A 1030 30.94 -16.86 -19.45
N LEU A 1031 31.07 -17.26 -18.18
CA LEU A 1031 32.35 -17.12 -17.48
C LEU A 1031 33.52 -17.80 -18.22
N ASP A 1032 34.71 -17.20 -18.26
CA ASP A 1032 35.90 -17.65 -19.02
C ASP A 1032 36.31 -19.10 -18.76
N LEU A 1033 36.01 -19.62 -17.57
CA LEU A 1033 36.30 -21.00 -17.21
C LEU A 1033 35.45 -22.00 -18.00
N ASN A 1034 34.28 -21.55 -18.45
CA ASN A 1034 33.27 -22.30 -19.19
C ASN A 1034 33.12 -21.78 -20.63
N ASP A 1035 33.91 -20.77 -21.01
CA ASP A 1035 33.96 -20.19 -22.34
C ASP A 1035 35.18 -20.73 -23.12
N ALA A 1036 34.96 -21.24 -24.33
CA ALA A 1036 36.06 -21.69 -25.18
C ALA A 1036 36.78 -20.54 -25.91
N PHE A 1037 36.12 -19.39 -26.05
CA PHE A 1037 36.59 -18.16 -26.64
C PHE A 1037 36.32 -16.95 -25.74
N PRO A 1038 36.89 -16.92 -24.52
CA PRO A 1038 36.65 -15.87 -23.51
C PRO A 1038 37.02 -14.44 -23.94
N ASP A 1039 37.62 -14.28 -25.13
CA ASP A 1039 38.02 -12.99 -25.67
C ASP A 1039 37.13 -12.54 -26.87
N ASN A 1040 35.99 -13.18 -27.11
CA ASN A 1040 35.17 -12.95 -28.28
C ASN A 1040 33.67 -13.00 -27.94
N PRO A 1041 33.03 -11.84 -27.73
CA PRO A 1041 31.66 -11.74 -27.20
C PRO A 1041 30.55 -12.16 -28.17
N LEU A 1042 30.94 -12.78 -29.28
CA LEU A 1042 30.06 -13.31 -30.30
C LEU A 1042 30.18 -14.84 -30.37
N GLU A 1043 31.01 -15.45 -29.53
CA GLU A 1043 31.34 -16.86 -29.57
C GLU A 1043 31.77 -17.36 -28.21
N THR A 1044 31.12 -18.43 -27.73
CA THR A 1044 31.43 -19.04 -26.43
C THR A 1044 31.78 -20.51 -26.53
N THR A 1045 31.56 -21.10 -27.70
CA THR A 1045 31.44 -22.55 -27.86
C THR A 1045 32.41 -23.03 -28.95
N ASP A 1046 33.20 -24.07 -28.61
CA ASP A 1046 34.16 -24.78 -29.48
C ASP A 1046 33.78 -26.26 -29.41
N THR A 1047 32.73 -26.63 -30.13
CA THR A 1047 32.04 -27.91 -29.90
C THR A 1047 32.95 -29.11 -30.20
N ASP A 1048 33.83 -29.03 -31.21
CA ASP A 1048 34.82 -30.06 -31.56
C ASP A 1048 36.19 -29.88 -30.88
N SER A 1049 36.42 -28.73 -30.24
CA SER A 1049 37.67 -28.32 -29.60
C SER A 1049 38.86 -28.20 -30.55
N ASP A 1050 38.64 -27.83 -31.82
CA ASP A 1050 39.71 -27.60 -32.81
C ASP A 1050 40.35 -26.21 -32.71
N GLY A 1051 39.69 -25.30 -31.98
CA GLY A 1051 40.10 -23.93 -31.73
C GLY A 1051 39.56 -22.90 -32.71
N ILE A 1052 38.53 -23.25 -33.48
CA ILE A 1052 37.67 -22.36 -34.26
C ILE A 1052 36.27 -22.45 -33.64
N GLY A 1053 35.65 -21.32 -33.32
CA GLY A 1053 34.35 -21.36 -32.65
C GLY A 1053 33.21 -21.56 -33.61
N ASP A 1054 32.09 -22.05 -33.08
CA ASP A 1054 30.95 -22.57 -33.84
C ASP A 1054 30.37 -21.54 -34.85
N ASN A 1055 30.50 -20.23 -34.61
CA ASN A 1055 30.07 -19.19 -35.55
C ASN A 1055 30.97 -19.01 -36.79
N ALA A 1056 32.18 -19.57 -36.75
CA ALA A 1056 33.26 -19.39 -37.71
C ALA A 1056 33.78 -20.72 -38.26
N ASP A 1057 33.56 -21.82 -37.54
CA ASP A 1057 33.64 -23.15 -38.11
C ASP A 1057 32.44 -23.38 -39.04
N SER A 1058 32.54 -24.42 -39.82
CA SER A 1058 31.56 -24.82 -40.81
C SER A 1058 31.19 -26.29 -40.67
N ASP A 1059 31.64 -26.92 -39.59
CA ASP A 1059 31.59 -28.34 -39.22
C ASP A 1059 31.89 -28.39 -37.70
N ASP A 1060 31.01 -27.76 -36.91
CA ASP A 1060 31.24 -27.35 -35.50
C ASP A 1060 31.54 -28.54 -34.56
N ASP A 1061 31.24 -29.76 -34.96
CA ASP A 1061 31.49 -30.99 -34.20
C ASP A 1061 32.54 -31.95 -34.84
N ASP A 1062 33.15 -31.56 -35.97
CA ASP A 1062 34.16 -32.31 -36.77
C ASP A 1062 33.76 -33.77 -37.06
N ASP A 1063 32.46 -34.01 -37.21
CA ASP A 1063 31.92 -35.30 -37.61
C ASP A 1063 32.10 -35.56 -39.13
N GLY A 1064 32.31 -34.46 -39.89
CA GLY A 1064 32.61 -34.46 -41.30
C GLY A 1064 31.43 -34.09 -42.22
N VAL A 1065 30.32 -33.60 -41.66
CA VAL A 1065 29.19 -32.97 -42.33
C VAL A 1065 29.20 -31.48 -41.99
N LEU A 1066 28.99 -30.62 -42.99
CA LEU A 1066 29.03 -29.17 -42.75
C LEU A 1066 27.74 -28.72 -42.04
N ASP A 1067 27.79 -27.71 -41.17
CA ASP A 1067 26.63 -27.29 -40.35
C ASP A 1067 25.41 -26.89 -41.18
N ASP A 1068 25.61 -26.37 -42.40
CA ASP A 1068 24.53 -26.00 -43.30
C ASP A 1068 23.88 -27.20 -44.01
N GLU A 1069 24.49 -28.37 -43.89
CA GLU A 1069 24.04 -29.68 -44.35
C GLU A 1069 23.78 -30.65 -43.18
N ASP A 1070 23.93 -30.20 -41.94
CA ASP A 1070 23.75 -30.96 -40.70
C ASP A 1070 22.49 -30.53 -39.92
N ALA A 1071 21.69 -31.49 -39.47
CA ALA A 1071 20.52 -31.19 -38.64
C ALA A 1071 20.87 -30.99 -37.16
N PHE A 1072 21.99 -31.56 -36.71
CA PHE A 1072 22.56 -31.46 -35.37
C PHE A 1072 24.03 -31.07 -35.46
N PRO A 1073 24.33 -29.85 -35.94
CA PRO A 1073 25.70 -29.39 -36.20
C PRO A 1073 26.63 -29.39 -34.97
N LEU A 1074 26.10 -29.63 -33.77
CA LEU A 1074 26.85 -29.63 -32.51
C LEU A 1074 26.93 -31.03 -31.84
N ASP A 1075 26.39 -32.08 -32.46
CA ASP A 1075 26.44 -33.45 -31.93
C ASP A 1075 27.21 -34.37 -32.88
N PRO A 1076 28.49 -34.66 -32.60
CA PRO A 1076 29.33 -35.45 -33.51
C PRO A 1076 28.93 -36.92 -33.64
N SER A 1077 27.83 -37.30 -33.00
CA SER A 1077 27.23 -38.62 -33.08
C SER A 1077 25.91 -38.65 -33.83
N GLU A 1078 25.44 -37.50 -34.34
CA GLU A 1078 24.19 -37.37 -35.05
C GLU A 1078 24.23 -36.27 -36.10
N THR A 1079 23.73 -36.56 -37.31
CA THR A 1079 23.75 -35.60 -38.42
C THR A 1079 22.40 -35.47 -39.11
N LEU A 1080 21.43 -36.30 -38.70
CA LEU A 1080 20.17 -36.48 -39.39
C LEU A 1080 19.00 -36.32 -38.40
N ASP A 1081 18.10 -35.42 -38.78
CA ASP A 1081 16.74 -35.27 -38.24
C ASP A 1081 15.78 -35.63 -39.37
N THR A 1082 15.34 -36.89 -39.41
CA THR A 1082 14.62 -37.37 -40.60
C THR A 1082 13.19 -36.87 -40.67
N ASP A 1083 12.54 -36.56 -39.53
CA ASP A 1083 11.17 -36.06 -39.46
C ASP A 1083 11.07 -34.56 -39.11
N SER A 1084 12.19 -33.93 -38.77
CA SER A 1084 12.32 -32.52 -38.41
C SER A 1084 11.60 -32.15 -37.11
N ASP A 1085 11.48 -33.08 -36.15
CA ASP A 1085 10.90 -32.83 -34.83
C ASP A 1085 11.89 -32.24 -33.81
N GLY A 1086 13.18 -32.21 -34.15
CA GLY A 1086 14.27 -31.67 -33.34
C GLY A 1086 14.95 -32.70 -32.43
N LEU A 1087 14.63 -34.00 -32.54
CA LEU A 1087 15.37 -35.11 -31.96
C LEU A 1087 16.13 -35.84 -33.06
N GLY A 1088 17.42 -36.08 -32.85
CA GLY A 1088 18.23 -36.72 -33.87
C GLY A 1088 18.03 -38.22 -33.89
N ASN A 1089 18.22 -38.84 -35.05
CA ASN A 1089 17.87 -40.24 -35.32
C ASN A 1089 18.51 -41.27 -34.34
N ASN A 1090 19.59 -40.92 -33.63
CA ASN A 1090 20.20 -41.80 -32.62
C ASN A 1090 19.47 -41.78 -31.25
N ALA A 1091 18.66 -40.74 -31.01
CA ALA A 1091 17.98 -40.43 -29.76
C ALA A 1091 16.46 -40.43 -29.92
N ASP A 1092 15.99 -40.10 -31.12
CA ASP A 1092 14.64 -40.40 -31.54
C ASP A 1092 14.43 -41.92 -31.61
N SER A 1093 13.19 -42.32 -31.37
CA SER A 1093 12.77 -43.71 -31.40
C SER A 1093 11.75 -43.97 -32.51
N ASP A 1094 11.49 -42.97 -33.36
CA ASP A 1094 10.53 -42.92 -34.48
C ASP A 1094 11.07 -41.92 -35.53
N ASP A 1095 12.28 -42.17 -36.04
CA ASP A 1095 13.15 -41.21 -36.77
C ASP A 1095 12.46 -40.50 -37.95
N ASP A 1096 11.46 -41.10 -38.61
CA ASP A 1096 10.73 -40.51 -39.74
C ASP A 1096 9.33 -39.96 -39.40
N GLY A 1097 8.94 -40.05 -38.12
CA GLY A 1097 7.77 -39.39 -37.56
C GLY A 1097 6.43 -39.94 -38.06
N ASP A 1098 6.42 -41.17 -38.57
CA ASP A 1098 5.22 -41.77 -39.15
C ASP A 1098 4.31 -42.46 -38.13
N GLY A 1099 4.80 -42.59 -36.88
CA GLY A 1099 4.11 -43.14 -35.73
C GLY A 1099 4.44 -44.59 -35.42
N VAL A 1100 5.48 -45.17 -36.04
CA VAL A 1100 5.98 -46.52 -35.82
C VAL A 1100 7.44 -46.48 -35.39
N GLN A 1101 7.66 -46.76 -34.10
CA GLN A 1101 9.01 -46.75 -33.54
C GLN A 1101 10.04 -47.55 -34.36
N ASP A 1102 11.27 -47.06 -34.56
CA ASP A 1102 12.31 -47.67 -35.42
C ASP A 1102 12.58 -49.14 -35.11
N SER A 1103 12.46 -49.51 -33.84
CA SER A 1103 12.63 -50.90 -33.38
C SER A 1103 11.57 -51.87 -33.91
N GLN A 1104 10.46 -51.33 -34.41
CA GLN A 1104 9.30 -52.00 -34.99
C GLN A 1104 9.09 -51.60 -36.46
N ASP A 1105 9.94 -50.72 -36.97
CA ASP A 1105 9.91 -50.22 -38.35
C ASP A 1105 10.96 -50.93 -39.21
N ALA A 1106 10.56 -51.41 -40.39
CA ALA A 1106 11.48 -52.00 -41.34
C ALA A 1106 12.27 -50.95 -42.16
N PHE A 1107 11.71 -49.74 -42.29
CA PHE A 1107 12.30 -48.58 -42.94
C PHE A 1107 12.17 -47.33 -42.06
N PRO A 1108 12.89 -47.28 -40.93
CA PRO A 1108 12.76 -46.20 -39.94
C PRO A 1108 13.02 -44.77 -40.44
N LEU A 1109 13.44 -44.60 -41.69
CA LEU A 1109 13.85 -43.31 -42.27
C LEU A 1109 12.99 -42.90 -43.48
N ASP A 1110 11.89 -43.61 -43.74
CA ASP A 1110 10.99 -43.36 -44.85
C ASP A 1110 9.55 -43.39 -44.35
N SER A 1111 9.04 -42.24 -43.96
CA SER A 1111 7.69 -42.06 -43.40
C SER A 1111 6.52 -42.46 -44.30
N LEU A 1112 6.81 -42.98 -45.50
CA LEU A 1112 5.84 -43.57 -46.40
C LEU A 1112 5.85 -45.11 -46.35
N GLU A 1113 6.69 -45.71 -45.53
CA GLU A 1113 6.93 -47.14 -45.51
C GLU A 1113 7.37 -47.66 -44.15
N THR A 1114 6.69 -48.69 -43.65
CA THR A 1114 6.98 -49.29 -42.34
C THR A 1114 7.11 -50.80 -42.37
N ILE A 1115 6.79 -51.41 -43.52
CA ILE A 1115 6.58 -52.85 -43.67
C ILE A 1115 7.45 -53.39 -44.81
N ASP A 1116 8.31 -54.34 -44.45
CA ASP A 1116 9.06 -55.20 -45.38
C ASP A 1116 8.51 -56.63 -45.23
N THR A 1117 7.47 -56.96 -46.01
CA THR A 1117 6.72 -58.21 -45.79
C THR A 1117 7.56 -59.46 -46.05
N ASP A 1118 8.54 -59.43 -46.97
CA ASP A 1118 9.42 -60.56 -47.29
C ASP A 1118 10.86 -60.45 -46.72
N SER A 1119 11.17 -59.30 -46.12
CA SER A 1119 12.46 -58.98 -45.51
C SER A 1119 13.63 -58.95 -46.50
N ASP A 1120 13.39 -58.60 -47.77
CA ASP A 1120 14.44 -58.46 -48.80
C ASP A 1120 15.15 -57.10 -48.80
N GLY A 1121 14.62 -56.13 -48.05
CA GLY A 1121 15.13 -54.78 -47.88
C GLY A 1121 14.54 -53.76 -48.86
N VAL A 1122 13.46 -54.08 -49.56
CA VAL A 1122 12.61 -53.16 -50.33
C VAL A 1122 11.23 -53.14 -49.68
N GLY A 1123 10.70 -51.95 -49.37
CA GLY A 1123 9.43 -51.88 -48.65
C GLY A 1123 8.22 -52.04 -49.57
N ASP A 1124 7.11 -52.47 -49.00
CA ASP A 1124 5.89 -52.89 -49.71
C ASP A 1124 5.34 -51.81 -50.71
N ASN A 1125 5.63 -50.52 -50.51
CA ASN A 1125 5.20 -49.45 -51.41
C ASN A 1125 6.02 -49.36 -52.73
N SER A 1126 7.22 -49.97 -52.72
CA SER A 1126 8.24 -49.90 -53.77
C SER A 1126 8.67 -51.28 -54.25
N ASP A 1127 8.37 -52.32 -53.47
CA ASP A 1127 8.40 -53.68 -53.94
C ASP A 1127 7.23 -53.91 -54.91
N SER A 1128 7.43 -54.86 -55.80
CA SER A 1128 6.43 -55.30 -56.76
C SER A 1128 6.02 -56.75 -56.51
N ASP A 1129 6.49 -57.34 -55.42
CA ASP A 1129 6.34 -58.74 -54.97
C ASP A 1129 6.51 -58.77 -53.43
N ASP A 1130 5.61 -58.08 -52.70
CA ASP A 1130 5.72 -57.74 -51.26
C ASP A 1130 6.04 -58.96 -50.37
N ASP A 1131 5.61 -60.17 -50.73
CA ASP A 1131 5.86 -61.40 -49.95
C ASP A 1131 6.97 -62.31 -50.49
N GLY A 1132 7.56 -61.96 -51.64
CA GLY A 1132 8.70 -62.65 -52.22
C GLY A 1132 8.41 -64.08 -52.69
N ASP A 1133 7.16 -64.44 -52.96
CA ASP A 1133 6.79 -65.77 -53.47
C ASP A 1133 7.13 -65.95 -54.97
N GLY A 1134 7.42 -64.84 -55.66
CA GLY A 1134 7.78 -64.78 -57.07
C GLY A 1134 6.63 -64.43 -58.01
N VAL A 1135 5.46 -64.04 -57.48
CA VAL A 1135 4.30 -63.53 -58.20
C VAL A 1135 4.13 -62.04 -57.90
N PRO A 1136 4.25 -61.14 -58.90
CA PRO A 1136 4.15 -59.70 -58.63
C PRO A 1136 2.77 -59.31 -58.06
N ASP A 1137 2.70 -58.33 -57.15
CA ASP A 1137 1.46 -57.94 -56.42
C ASP A 1137 0.28 -57.62 -57.34
N GLU A 1138 0.56 -57.05 -58.52
CA GLU A 1138 -0.47 -56.75 -59.52
C GLU A 1138 -1.14 -58.01 -60.12
N GLN A 1139 -0.53 -59.17 -59.90
CA GLN A 1139 -0.93 -60.51 -60.36
C GLN A 1139 -1.17 -61.46 -59.20
N ASP A 1140 -1.00 -61.00 -57.95
CA ASP A 1140 -1.16 -61.75 -56.73
C ASP A 1140 -2.49 -61.39 -56.03
N ALA A 1141 -3.33 -62.38 -55.74
CA ALA A 1141 -4.57 -62.16 -55.02
C ALA A 1141 -4.37 -61.91 -53.50
N PHE A 1142 -3.23 -62.32 -52.97
CA PHE A 1142 -2.80 -62.18 -51.58
C PHE A 1142 -1.35 -61.69 -51.47
N PRO A 1143 -1.05 -60.45 -51.92
CA PRO A 1143 0.33 -59.95 -52.07
C PRO A 1143 1.22 -59.99 -50.83
N LYS A 1144 0.65 -60.20 -49.63
CA LYS A 1144 1.37 -60.18 -48.35
C LYS A 1144 1.50 -61.55 -47.69
N SER A 1145 1.28 -62.64 -48.43
CA SER A 1145 1.18 -63.98 -47.91
C SER A 1145 1.88 -64.99 -48.81
N PRO A 1146 3.16 -65.32 -48.54
CA PRO A 1146 4.01 -66.08 -49.47
C PRO A 1146 3.65 -67.56 -49.62
N ALA A 1147 2.57 -67.98 -48.96
CA ALA A 1147 1.99 -69.31 -49.08
C ALA A 1147 0.87 -69.37 -50.13
N GLU A 1148 0.43 -68.24 -50.66
CA GLU A 1148 -0.79 -68.14 -51.45
C GLU A 1148 -0.74 -66.96 -52.41
N SER A 1149 -1.03 -67.24 -53.68
CA SER A 1149 -1.05 -66.21 -54.74
C SER A 1149 -2.25 -66.34 -55.67
N ILE A 1150 -3.11 -67.34 -55.46
CA ILE A 1150 -4.20 -67.68 -56.38
C ILE A 1150 -5.53 -67.70 -55.61
N ASP A 1151 -6.48 -66.88 -56.09
CA ASP A 1151 -7.90 -66.92 -55.73
C ASP A 1151 -8.69 -67.21 -57.01
N THR A 1152 -9.00 -68.48 -57.25
CA THR A 1152 -9.53 -68.93 -58.54
C THR A 1152 -10.99 -68.53 -58.75
N ASP A 1153 -11.80 -68.41 -57.69
CA ASP A 1153 -13.21 -68.02 -57.76
C ASP A 1153 -13.50 -66.56 -57.32
N GLY A 1154 -12.53 -65.90 -56.70
CA GLY A 1154 -12.57 -64.50 -56.30
C GLY A 1154 -13.33 -64.23 -55.00
N ASP A 1155 -13.47 -65.23 -54.12
CA ASP A 1155 -14.20 -65.11 -52.86
C ASP A 1155 -13.37 -64.50 -51.70
N GLY A 1156 -12.06 -64.34 -51.90
CA GLY A 1156 -11.11 -63.80 -50.94
C GLY A 1156 -10.50 -64.83 -49.99
N LEU A 1157 -10.70 -66.13 -50.21
CA LEU A 1157 -9.93 -67.23 -49.63
C LEU A 1157 -8.99 -67.80 -50.70
N GLY A 1158 -7.74 -68.02 -50.33
CA GLY A 1158 -6.77 -68.59 -51.25
C GLY A 1158 -7.01 -70.07 -51.49
N ASN A 1159 -6.65 -70.55 -52.68
CA ASN A 1159 -6.82 -71.93 -53.10
C ASN A 1159 -6.20 -72.99 -52.15
N ASN A 1160 -5.23 -72.63 -51.32
CA ASN A 1160 -4.66 -73.56 -50.33
C ASN A 1160 -5.53 -73.75 -49.08
N ALA A 1161 -6.49 -72.85 -48.86
CA ALA A 1161 -7.35 -72.74 -47.69
C ALA A 1161 -8.84 -72.83 -48.05
N ASP A 1162 -9.19 -72.49 -49.28
CA ASP A 1162 -10.47 -72.80 -49.89
C ASP A 1162 -10.58 -74.32 -50.11
N THR A 1163 -11.81 -74.81 -50.13
CA THR A 1163 -12.15 -76.22 -50.30
C THR A 1163 -13.00 -76.47 -51.53
N ASP A 1164 -13.26 -75.43 -52.33
CA ASP A 1164 -14.06 -75.39 -53.56
C ASP A 1164 -13.47 -74.28 -54.47
N ASP A 1165 -12.21 -74.48 -54.87
CA ASP A 1165 -11.33 -73.46 -55.46
C ASP A 1165 -11.91 -72.71 -56.67
N ASP A 1166 -12.82 -73.32 -57.44
CA ASP A 1166 -13.45 -72.70 -58.61
C ASP A 1166 -14.92 -72.29 -58.41
N GLY A 1167 -15.44 -72.48 -57.20
CA GLY A 1167 -16.76 -72.06 -56.77
C GLY A 1167 -17.91 -72.72 -57.53
N ASP A 1168 -17.72 -73.89 -58.15
CA ASP A 1168 -18.76 -74.62 -58.88
C ASP A 1168 -19.76 -75.34 -57.96
N GLY A 1169 -19.39 -75.49 -56.68
CA GLY A 1169 -20.18 -76.15 -55.64
C GLY A 1169 -19.76 -77.60 -55.36
N THR A 1170 -18.63 -78.05 -55.91
CA THR A 1170 -18.04 -79.37 -55.73
C THR A 1170 -16.70 -79.21 -55.02
N LEU A 1171 -16.56 -79.79 -53.83
CA LEU A 1171 -15.33 -79.64 -53.06
C LEU A 1171 -14.12 -80.26 -53.79
N ASP A 1172 -12.94 -79.67 -53.68
CA ASP A 1172 -11.75 -80.07 -54.46
C ASP A 1172 -11.36 -81.55 -54.30
N ASP A 1173 -11.57 -82.10 -53.10
CA ASP A 1173 -11.31 -83.51 -52.78
C ASP A 1173 -12.23 -84.48 -53.56
N ASP A 1174 -13.39 -83.99 -54.01
CA ASP A 1174 -14.41 -84.69 -54.78
C ASP A 1174 -14.51 -84.20 -56.25
N ASP A 1175 -13.65 -83.24 -56.65
CA ASP A 1175 -13.61 -82.62 -57.97
C ASP A 1175 -12.43 -83.12 -58.81
N ALA A 1176 -12.68 -83.59 -60.04
CA ALA A 1176 -11.61 -84.03 -60.94
C ALA A 1176 -10.82 -82.87 -61.57
N PHE A 1177 -11.40 -81.68 -61.64
CA PHE A 1177 -10.85 -80.45 -62.20
C PHE A 1177 -11.13 -79.23 -61.29
N PRO A 1178 -10.59 -79.21 -60.06
CA PRO A 1178 -10.90 -78.23 -59.00
C PRO A 1178 -10.61 -76.75 -59.32
N LEU A 1179 -10.11 -76.42 -60.51
CA LEU A 1179 -9.78 -75.04 -60.93
C LEU A 1179 -10.60 -74.59 -62.15
N ASN A 1180 -11.63 -75.35 -62.52
CA ASN A 1180 -12.43 -75.11 -63.72
C ASN A 1180 -13.91 -75.25 -63.41
N SER A 1181 -14.52 -74.11 -63.10
CA SER A 1181 -15.90 -73.98 -62.63
C SER A 1181 -17.01 -74.51 -63.56
N ASN A 1182 -16.65 -75.11 -64.70
CA ASN A 1182 -17.57 -75.69 -65.67
C ASN A 1182 -17.47 -77.22 -65.75
N GLU A 1183 -16.55 -77.84 -65.02
CA GLU A 1183 -16.27 -79.26 -65.12
C GLU A 1183 -15.76 -79.83 -63.82
N SER A 1184 -16.37 -80.92 -63.37
CA SER A 1184 -16.04 -81.58 -62.10
C SER A 1184 -15.93 -83.09 -62.21
N SER A 1185 -16.13 -83.65 -63.41
CA SER A 1185 -16.22 -85.08 -63.68
C SER A 1185 -15.25 -85.51 -64.79
N ASP A 1186 -14.47 -86.56 -64.50
CA ASP A 1186 -13.61 -87.28 -65.45
C ASP A 1186 -13.96 -88.77 -65.32
N PHE A 1187 -14.97 -89.22 -66.06
CA PHE A 1187 -15.55 -90.53 -65.78
C PHE A 1187 -14.62 -91.70 -66.19
N ASP A 1188 -13.82 -91.55 -67.24
CA ASP A 1188 -12.87 -92.57 -67.70
C ASP A 1188 -11.42 -92.36 -67.21
N LEU A 1189 -11.15 -91.23 -66.54
CA LEU A 1189 -9.88 -90.83 -65.94
C LEU A 1189 -8.76 -90.58 -66.96
N ASP A 1190 -9.09 -90.11 -68.15
CA ASP A 1190 -8.11 -89.79 -69.20
C ASP A 1190 -7.50 -88.37 -69.06
N GLY A 1191 -8.07 -87.55 -68.19
CA GLY A 1191 -7.65 -86.18 -67.90
C GLY A 1191 -8.31 -85.11 -68.78
N ILE A 1192 -9.34 -85.45 -69.55
CA ILE A 1192 -10.25 -84.53 -70.25
C ILE A 1192 -11.62 -84.66 -69.59
N GLY A 1193 -12.22 -83.57 -69.11
CA GLY A 1193 -13.49 -83.68 -68.42
C GLY A 1193 -14.67 -83.92 -69.36
N ASP A 1194 -15.73 -84.53 -68.81
CA ASP A 1194 -16.89 -85.07 -69.54
C ASP A 1194 -17.58 -84.03 -70.46
N ASN A 1195 -17.50 -82.72 -70.20
CA ASN A 1195 -18.08 -81.69 -71.07
C ASN A 1195 -17.28 -81.41 -72.35
N ALA A 1196 -16.01 -81.83 -72.39
CA ALA A 1196 -15.03 -81.59 -73.44
C ALA A 1196 -14.51 -82.89 -74.07
N ASP A 1197 -14.65 -84.01 -73.35
CA ASP A 1197 -14.50 -85.33 -73.91
C ASP A 1197 -15.70 -85.64 -74.83
N THR A 1198 -15.46 -86.55 -75.76
CA THR A 1198 -16.43 -86.99 -76.75
C THR A 1198 -16.69 -88.49 -76.67
N ASP A 1199 -16.15 -89.17 -75.67
CA ASP A 1199 -16.21 -90.61 -75.38
C ASP A 1199 -16.05 -90.83 -73.86
N ASP A 1200 -16.96 -90.26 -73.05
CA ASP A 1200 -16.79 -90.05 -71.59
C ASP A 1200 -16.57 -91.36 -70.79
N ASP A 1201 -16.84 -92.55 -71.34
CA ASP A 1201 -16.59 -93.84 -70.69
C ASP A 1201 -15.43 -94.66 -71.28
N GLY A 1202 -14.73 -94.08 -72.26
CA GLY A 1202 -13.51 -94.60 -72.86
C GLY A 1202 -13.67 -95.94 -73.58
N ASP A 1203 -14.90 -96.32 -73.98
CA ASP A 1203 -15.16 -97.61 -74.66
C ASP A 1203 -14.79 -97.60 -76.16
N GLY A 1204 -14.53 -96.41 -76.71
CA GLY A 1204 -14.18 -96.17 -78.10
C GLY A 1204 -15.36 -95.76 -78.98
N THR A 1205 -16.49 -95.36 -78.39
CA THR A 1205 -17.72 -94.96 -79.07
C THR A 1205 -18.11 -93.54 -78.65
N LEU A 1206 -18.14 -92.61 -79.62
CA LEU A 1206 -18.42 -91.22 -79.28
C LEU A 1206 -19.81 -91.04 -78.66
N ASP A 1207 -19.97 -90.15 -77.68
CA ASP A 1207 -21.20 -89.98 -76.88
C ASP A 1207 -22.45 -89.71 -77.72
N ASP A 1208 -22.29 -88.96 -78.81
CA ASP A 1208 -23.37 -88.64 -79.77
C ASP A 1208 -23.93 -89.90 -80.47
N ASP A 1209 -23.15 -90.98 -80.50
CA ASP A 1209 -23.47 -92.28 -81.08
C ASP A 1209 -23.66 -93.38 -80.00
N ASP A 1210 -23.49 -93.06 -78.71
CA ASP A 1210 -23.68 -93.98 -77.58
C ASP A 1210 -25.06 -93.83 -76.89
N ALA A 1211 -25.69 -94.96 -76.55
CA ALA A 1211 -26.96 -94.96 -75.82
C ALA A 1211 -26.79 -94.82 -74.29
N PHE A 1212 -25.60 -95.06 -73.77
CA PHE A 1212 -25.22 -94.99 -72.37
C PHE A 1212 -23.81 -94.40 -72.21
N PRO A 1213 -23.61 -93.09 -72.47
CA PRO A 1213 -22.29 -92.45 -72.57
C PRO A 1213 -21.41 -92.45 -71.31
N LEU A 1214 -21.93 -92.92 -70.17
CA LEU A 1214 -21.21 -92.97 -68.89
C LEU A 1214 -21.16 -94.40 -68.34
N ASN A 1215 -21.13 -95.42 -69.22
CA ASN A 1215 -21.06 -96.82 -68.81
C ASN A 1215 -20.42 -97.68 -69.89
N SER A 1216 -19.14 -97.97 -69.66
CA SER A 1216 -18.21 -98.68 -70.53
C SER A 1216 -18.54 -100.17 -70.86
N ASN A 1217 -19.80 -100.65 -70.76
CA ASN A 1217 -20.19 -102.07 -70.88
C ASN A 1217 -21.37 -102.39 -71.80
#